data_AF-K8F0B8-F1
#
_entry.id   AF-K8F0B8-F1
#
_cell.length_a   1.000
_cell.length_b   1.000
_cell.length_c   1.000
_cell.angle_alpha   90.00
_cell.angle_beta   90.00
_cell.angle_gamma   90.00
#
_symmetry.space_group_name_H-M   'P 1'
#
loop_
_entity.id
_entity.type
_entity.pdbx_description
1 polymer ?
#
loop_
_entity_poly.entity_id
_entity_poly.type
_entity_poly.pdbx_seq_one_letter_code
_entity_poly.pdbx_strand_id
1 'polypeptide(L)'
;MTTKRRHFFTNTTRTMMRMMTTTTTTTTARRHLSRRNSFKGWWFPSCGRFSSPAITSSCTNTSSCTTSSSALNSTPVVPAAKPIPSVSSFFSASSTIRENENRKTGGGFCGGGGKRFFFTQTSFTSFTSSVVTRSSSSSSAATSGDVADAIAKQGDLIKALKASGKTNQDEDVKAAVAVLKELKAKADPSAGEAKKNKEENSSDKKKKNDGGGKGGKEAEAQVTPRSEDFSKWYLDVIRECELADYGPARGTMVIRPYGFAMWETTQTILNEQFGMRGVENCYFPQLIPYSFITKEASHVEGFAPELAVVTQGGGKTLEEPLVVRPTSETIVNHMLSQWIQSYRDLPIKLNQWCNVHRWEMRTRPFIRTLEFLWQEGHTAHATAEEANAMAMEMIKVYSEFAEKTLAMPVIVGKKSSIESFAGAKATFTMEAMMGDKKALQAGTSHDLGDNFAKAFETTFLDTDGKAKNVYQSSWGVSTRMMGGVIMTHGDDKGLTLPPKLAPVQVIVTPIWQKNKDKESVMASCDAITKILKEAGIRVKIDADDTKSPGWKFNFWEMKGVPIRIEIGPRDVEKNACVVARRDVPGKEGKEFGVSAEKASLVEKIHVILDEIQDAMLEKARKFRDENIVDCATMADLEKTIEDGKWARCAWEGSDEEEKEIKEKTGATIRCFPFEQPSSVGNCIQTGKPAKEVCIFAKSY
;
A
#
# COMPACT_ATOMS: atom_id res chain seq x y z
N MET A 1 57.84 52.43 -0.87
CA MET A 1 58.79 52.50 0.27
C MET A 1 59.00 53.95 0.65
N THR A 2 58.58 54.40 1.84
CA THR A 2 58.93 55.75 2.35
C THR A 2 58.74 55.83 3.88
N THR A 3 59.72 56.45 4.55
CA THR A 3 59.73 57.09 5.91
C THR A 3 58.60 56.80 6.93
N LYS A 4 58.85 56.27 8.16
CA LYS A 4 59.58 56.84 9.35
C LYS A 4 58.80 58.02 10.02
N ARG A 5 58.73 58.22 11.36
CA ARG A 5 59.38 57.60 12.56
C ARG A 5 58.66 58.00 13.90
N ARG A 6 58.92 57.24 15.00
CA ARG A 6 59.16 57.60 16.46
C ARG A 6 58.80 59.01 17.02
N HIS A 7 58.52 59.26 18.32
CA HIS A 7 58.29 58.47 19.58
C HIS A 7 57.84 59.40 20.75
N PHE A 8 57.21 58.81 21.80
CA PHE A 8 57.17 59.18 23.25
C PHE A 8 56.98 60.62 23.78
N PHE A 9 56.09 60.75 24.77
CA PHE A 9 56.34 61.41 26.08
C PHE A 9 55.47 60.73 27.20
N THR A 10 55.52 61.18 28.45
CA THR A 10 55.28 60.34 29.66
C THR A 10 54.30 60.88 30.71
N ASN A 11 53.60 59.98 31.43
CA ASN A 11 53.04 60.01 32.83
C ASN A 11 52.32 61.31 33.35
N THR A 12 51.28 61.27 34.20
CA THR A 12 50.97 60.46 35.42
C THR A 12 49.44 60.65 35.73
N THR A 13 48.69 60.17 36.75
CA THR A 13 48.88 59.56 38.10
C THR A 13 47.56 58.92 38.65
N ARG A 14 47.64 57.89 39.53
CA ARG A 14 46.79 57.61 40.74
C ARG A 14 45.24 57.37 40.58
N THR A 15 44.49 56.57 41.39
CA THR A 15 44.70 55.76 42.63
C THR A 15 43.60 54.65 42.80
N MET A 16 43.94 53.45 43.33
CA MET A 16 43.11 52.38 43.99
C MET A 16 41.81 51.80 43.32
N MET A 17 41.32 50.56 43.51
CA MET A 17 41.66 49.30 44.25
C MET A 17 40.72 48.86 45.42
N ARG A 18 39.77 47.94 45.14
CA ARG A 18 39.27 46.76 45.94
C ARG A 18 38.11 46.10 45.16
N MET A 19 37.86 44.78 45.02
CA MET A 19 38.00 43.50 45.77
C MET A 19 36.76 43.05 46.59
N MET A 20 36.45 41.73 46.48
CA MET A 20 35.61 40.89 47.38
C MET A 20 34.07 41.12 47.38
N THR A 21 33.17 40.12 47.62
CA THR A 21 33.07 38.67 47.30
C THR A 21 31.63 38.18 47.63
N THR A 22 31.24 36.96 47.22
CA THR A 22 30.01 36.20 47.66
C THR A 22 28.65 36.84 47.27
N THR A 23 27.49 36.15 47.27
CA THR A 23 27.08 34.88 47.92
C THR A 23 26.12 34.05 47.04
N THR A 24 25.77 32.83 47.48
CA THR A 24 25.07 31.76 46.76
C THR A 24 23.52 31.78 46.84
N THR A 25 22.90 30.86 46.10
CA THR A 25 21.56 30.22 46.31
C THR A 25 20.27 31.07 46.26
N THR A 26 19.40 30.74 45.28
CA THR A 26 18.07 30.19 45.62
C THR A 26 17.48 29.33 44.49
N THR A 27 16.79 28.26 44.86
CA THR A 27 15.91 27.45 44.01
C THR A 27 14.48 28.03 44.05
N THR A 28 13.60 27.77 43.06
CA THR A 28 12.20 27.26 43.24
C THR A 28 11.20 27.58 42.11
N ALA A 29 10.54 26.52 41.63
CA ALA A 29 9.20 26.39 41.03
C ALA A 29 8.71 27.19 39.79
N ARG A 30 8.24 26.40 38.81
CA ARG A 30 6.92 26.45 38.12
C ARG A 30 6.22 27.81 37.92
N ARG A 31 5.82 28.05 36.66
CA ARG A 31 4.39 28.23 36.31
C ARG A 31 4.09 27.85 34.86
N HIS A 32 3.01 27.09 34.64
CA HIS A 32 2.31 27.11 33.35
C HIS A 32 1.66 28.49 33.18
N LEU A 33 1.63 29.00 31.95
CA LEU A 33 0.46 29.74 31.47
C LEU A 33 0.34 29.62 29.94
N SER A 34 -0.89 29.67 29.44
CA SER A 34 -1.21 29.51 28.02
C SER A 34 -1.19 30.86 27.26
N ARG A 35 -0.72 30.80 26.01
CA ARG A 35 -1.07 31.73 24.91
C ARG A 35 -1.22 30.84 23.67
N ARG A 36 -2.35 30.79 22.94
CA ARG A 36 -3.03 31.90 22.24
C ARG A 36 -2.03 32.79 21.49
N ASN A 37 -1.50 32.28 20.38
CA ASN A 37 -1.00 33.13 19.29
C ASN A 37 -2.11 33.35 18.28
N SER A 38 -2.38 34.61 17.97
CA SER A 38 -3.36 35.05 16.97
C SER A 38 -2.74 35.11 15.58
N PHE A 39 -3.59 34.97 14.55
CA PHE A 39 -3.20 35.20 13.16
C PHE A 39 -2.67 36.63 12.95
N LYS A 40 -1.49 36.71 12.34
CA LYS A 40 -1.06 37.78 11.43
C LYS A 40 -0.39 37.05 10.27
N GLY A 41 -0.77 37.24 9.01
CA GLY A 41 -1.19 38.51 8.41
C GLY A 41 -0.04 38.99 7.52
N TRP A 42 0.28 38.20 6.49
CA TRP A 42 1.39 38.45 5.57
C TRP A 42 0.92 39.31 4.39
N TRP A 43 1.80 40.18 3.90
CA TRP A 43 1.54 41.10 2.79
C TRP A 43 1.77 40.44 1.43
N PHE A 44 0.94 40.82 0.45
CA PHE A 44 1.23 40.64 -0.96
C PHE A 44 2.22 41.73 -1.44
N PRO A 45 3.29 41.40 -2.19
CA PRO A 45 3.98 42.36 -3.03
C PRO A 45 3.15 42.68 -4.29
N SER A 46 3.28 43.89 -4.81
CA SER A 46 2.44 44.44 -5.89
C SER A 46 2.93 44.09 -7.30
N CYS A 47 2.01 44.03 -8.27
CA CYS A 47 2.32 43.78 -9.68
C CYS A 47 3.09 44.95 -10.31
N GLY A 48 4.32 44.68 -10.77
CA GLY A 48 5.06 45.59 -11.65
C GLY A 48 4.63 45.43 -13.11
N ARG A 49 4.25 46.52 -13.77
CA ARG A 49 4.12 46.55 -15.24
C ARG A 49 5.52 46.54 -15.87
N PHE A 50 5.73 45.71 -16.89
CA PHE A 50 6.78 45.92 -17.89
C PHE A 50 6.21 45.76 -19.30
N SER A 51 6.77 46.52 -20.24
CA SER A 51 6.26 46.70 -21.60
C SER A 51 7.18 46.03 -22.62
N SER A 52 6.63 45.16 -23.47
CA SER A 52 7.34 44.58 -24.61
C SER A 52 7.43 45.56 -25.79
N PRO A 53 8.60 45.72 -26.43
CA PRO A 53 8.71 46.39 -27.73
C PRO A 53 8.28 45.45 -28.87
N ALA A 54 7.84 46.01 -29.99
CA ALA A 54 7.52 45.27 -31.21
C ALA A 54 8.65 45.37 -32.25
N ILE A 55 8.86 44.29 -33.01
CA ILE A 55 9.61 44.27 -34.28
C ILE A 55 8.76 43.53 -35.32
N THR A 56 8.89 43.91 -36.60
CA THR A 56 7.91 43.68 -37.65
C THR A 56 8.41 42.79 -38.80
N SER A 57 7.45 42.18 -39.52
CA SER A 57 7.58 41.58 -40.87
C SER A 57 8.42 40.28 -40.98
N SER A 58 8.26 39.42 -42.00
CA SER A 58 7.53 39.62 -43.27
C SER A 58 6.74 38.38 -43.76
N CYS A 59 5.75 38.68 -44.61
CA CYS A 59 4.72 37.82 -45.22
C CYS A 59 5.22 36.65 -46.07
N THR A 60 4.43 35.57 -46.16
CA THR A 60 3.89 34.90 -47.39
C THR A 60 3.27 33.53 -47.03
N ASN A 61 2.20 33.00 -47.65
CA ASN A 61 1.13 33.62 -48.45
C ASN A 61 -0.10 32.67 -48.51
N THR A 62 -1.33 33.21 -48.64
CA THR A 62 -2.58 32.53 -49.14
C THR A 62 -3.10 31.25 -48.43
N SER A 63 -4.42 30.96 -48.34
CA SER A 63 -5.64 31.65 -48.84
C SER A 63 -6.91 31.16 -48.11
N SER A 64 -7.99 31.99 -48.17
CA SER A 64 -9.42 31.69 -47.90
C SER A 64 -9.82 31.11 -46.52
N CYS A 65 -10.63 31.78 -45.68
CA CYS A 65 -12.04 32.22 -45.83
C CYS A 65 -13.06 31.06 -45.75
N THR A 66 -14.24 31.20 -45.11
CA THR A 66 -14.96 32.45 -44.74
C THR A 66 -15.85 32.29 -43.48
N THR A 67 -15.99 33.39 -42.71
CA THR A 67 -17.12 33.82 -41.85
C THR A 67 -18.28 32.83 -41.54
N SER A 68 -18.74 32.77 -40.28
CA SER A 68 -19.82 33.69 -39.85
C SER A 68 -19.84 33.96 -38.34
N SER A 69 -20.61 34.98 -37.95
CA SER A 69 -20.67 35.52 -36.57
C SER A 69 -22.10 35.81 -36.14
N SER A 70 -22.44 35.51 -34.89
CA SER A 70 -23.57 36.15 -34.19
C SER A 70 -23.26 36.31 -32.71
N ALA A 71 -23.61 37.46 -32.15
CA ALA A 71 -23.49 37.76 -30.73
C ALA A 71 -24.87 38.18 -30.19
N LEU A 72 -25.19 37.80 -28.97
CA LEU A 72 -26.38 38.28 -28.27
C LEU A 72 -26.01 38.68 -26.83
N ASN A 73 -26.23 39.96 -26.53
CA ASN A 73 -26.24 40.49 -25.17
C ASN A 73 -27.65 40.36 -24.58
N SER A 74 -27.75 39.96 -23.31
CA SER A 74 -28.71 40.55 -22.37
C SER A 74 -28.43 40.12 -20.94
N THR A 75 -28.22 41.10 -20.05
CA THR A 75 -28.20 40.91 -18.58
C THR A 75 -29.47 41.50 -17.96
N PRO A 76 -30.19 40.76 -17.10
CA PRO A 76 -31.22 41.33 -16.23
C PRO A 76 -30.60 41.87 -14.93
N VAL A 77 -31.00 43.07 -14.50
CA VAL A 77 -30.68 43.63 -13.19
C VAL A 77 -31.78 43.27 -12.19
N VAL A 78 -31.40 42.86 -10.98
CA VAL A 78 -32.32 42.60 -9.86
C VAL A 78 -31.98 43.54 -8.69
N PRO A 79 -32.95 44.24 -8.06
CA PRO A 79 -32.68 45.30 -7.09
C PRO A 79 -32.39 44.80 -5.67
N ALA A 80 -31.72 45.64 -4.88
CA ALA A 80 -31.37 45.36 -3.48
C ALA A 80 -32.52 45.66 -2.49
N ALA A 81 -32.63 44.86 -1.44
CA ALA A 81 -33.51 45.07 -0.29
C ALA A 81 -32.72 45.46 0.98
N LYS A 82 -33.37 46.15 1.95
CA LYS A 82 -32.74 46.69 3.17
C LYS A 82 -32.98 45.81 4.41
N PRO A 83 -32.09 45.81 5.43
CA PRO A 83 -32.18 44.96 6.61
C PRO A 83 -32.78 45.66 7.86
N ILE A 84 -33.67 44.99 8.59
CA ILE A 84 -34.23 45.38 9.92
C ILE A 84 -34.79 44.10 10.62
N PRO A 85 -34.88 43.99 11.96
CA PRO A 85 -33.82 44.09 12.97
C PRO A 85 -33.68 42.80 13.83
N SER A 86 -32.74 42.80 14.79
CA SER A 86 -32.68 41.87 15.92
C SER A 86 -33.75 42.14 17.00
N VAL A 87 -34.22 41.10 17.69
CA VAL A 87 -34.95 41.22 18.97
C VAL A 87 -34.41 40.18 19.97
N SER A 88 -34.26 40.56 21.24
CA SER A 88 -33.84 39.68 22.34
C SER A 88 -34.43 40.15 23.68
N SER A 89 -34.46 39.27 24.70
CA SER A 89 -35.08 39.43 26.03
C SER A 89 -36.63 39.54 26.01
N PHE A 90 -37.39 39.03 27.00
CA PHE A 90 -37.18 39.06 28.46
C PHE A 90 -37.83 37.88 29.25
N PHE A 91 -37.37 37.68 30.50
CA PHE A 91 -37.89 36.89 31.67
C PHE A 91 -38.49 35.47 31.44
N SER A 92 -38.12 34.36 32.13
CA SER A 92 -37.44 34.04 33.41
C SER A 92 -38.35 33.85 34.65
N ALA A 93 -37.86 33.00 35.58
CA ALA A 93 -38.48 32.42 36.80
C ALA A 93 -39.51 31.27 36.55
N SER A 94 -39.60 30.20 37.36
CA SER A 94 -39.06 29.95 38.72
C SER A 94 -38.41 28.56 38.95
N SER A 95 -37.59 28.54 40.00
CA SER A 95 -36.93 27.49 40.84
C SER A 95 -37.58 26.07 40.95
N THR A 96 -36.92 25.02 41.49
CA THR A 96 -36.00 25.01 42.66
C THR A 96 -35.06 23.79 42.80
N ILE A 97 -33.75 24.07 42.89
CA ILE A 97 -32.64 23.47 43.69
C ILE A 97 -32.86 22.11 44.42
N ARG A 98 -31.95 21.14 44.20
CA ARG A 98 -31.12 20.54 45.28
C ARG A 98 -29.90 19.72 44.81
N GLU A 99 -28.76 19.95 45.46
CA GLU A 99 -27.52 19.16 45.37
C GLU A 99 -27.44 18.14 46.53
N ASN A 100 -26.69 17.05 46.35
CA ASN A 100 -25.56 16.71 47.24
C ASN A 100 -24.77 15.48 46.76
N GLU A 101 -23.47 15.45 47.06
CA GLU A 101 -22.58 14.29 46.88
C GLU A 101 -22.14 13.64 48.22
N ASN A 102 -21.47 12.48 48.10
CA ASN A 102 -20.43 11.94 48.99
C ASN A 102 -20.81 11.31 50.38
N ARG A 103 -21.17 10.02 50.33
CA ARG A 103 -20.26 8.89 50.67
C ARG A 103 -19.46 8.94 51.98
N LYS A 104 -19.75 8.04 52.97
CA LYS A 104 -18.77 7.13 53.63
C LYS A 104 -19.30 6.18 54.75
N THR A 105 -18.69 4.98 54.77
CA THR A 105 -18.32 4.07 55.93
C THR A 105 -19.33 3.41 56.89
N GLY A 106 -19.15 2.09 57.09
CA GLY A 106 -19.53 1.29 58.29
C GLY A 106 -20.82 0.44 58.14
N GLY A 107 -20.91 -0.82 58.61
CA GLY A 107 -19.88 -1.73 59.11
C GLY A 107 -20.44 -3.02 59.78
N GLY A 108 -20.21 -4.19 59.14
CA GLY A 108 -20.19 -5.58 59.68
C GLY A 108 -21.26 -6.15 60.65
N PHE A 109 -21.82 -7.33 60.34
CA PHE A 109 -22.07 -8.44 61.31
C PHE A 109 -22.24 -9.80 60.59
N CYS A 110 -22.36 -10.92 61.34
CA CYS A 110 -22.12 -12.28 60.85
C CYS A 110 -23.34 -13.25 60.87
N GLY A 111 -23.35 -14.20 59.92
CA GLY A 111 -23.68 -15.62 60.18
C GLY A 111 -25.04 -16.18 59.75
N GLY A 112 -25.08 -17.48 59.37
CA GLY A 112 -26.28 -18.34 59.52
C GLY A 112 -26.76 -19.20 58.34
N GLY A 113 -26.17 -20.38 58.12
CA GLY A 113 -26.85 -21.65 57.75
C GLY A 113 -27.58 -21.83 56.40
N GLY A 114 -27.54 -23.06 55.86
CA GLY A 114 -28.39 -23.48 54.72
C GLY A 114 -27.98 -24.83 54.11
N LYS A 115 -28.82 -25.87 54.25
CA LYS A 115 -28.55 -27.23 53.71
C LYS A 115 -28.94 -27.32 52.22
N ARG A 116 -28.23 -28.12 51.42
CA ARG A 116 -28.72 -28.63 50.12
C ARG A 116 -29.36 -30.02 50.30
N PHE A 117 -30.42 -30.28 49.54
CA PHE A 117 -31.09 -31.58 49.46
C PHE A 117 -30.73 -32.30 48.15
N PHE A 118 -30.79 -33.63 48.16
CA PHE A 118 -30.84 -34.46 46.94
C PHE A 118 -32.26 -34.52 46.39
N PHE A 119 -32.41 -34.68 45.07
CA PHE A 119 -33.52 -35.42 44.48
C PHE A 119 -33.12 -36.08 43.16
N THR A 120 -33.84 -37.13 42.76
CA THR A 120 -33.50 -38.04 41.66
C THR A 120 -34.70 -38.33 40.76
N GLN A 121 -34.47 -38.44 39.46
CA GLN A 121 -35.35 -39.07 38.46
C GLN A 121 -34.44 -39.43 37.25
N THR A 122 -34.48 -40.57 36.52
CA THR A 122 -35.51 -41.57 36.12
C THR A 122 -36.71 -40.97 35.38
N SER A 123 -37.16 -41.46 34.22
CA SER A 123 -36.67 -42.41 33.20
C SER A 123 -37.54 -42.20 31.94
N PHE A 124 -37.21 -42.74 30.76
CA PHE A 124 -38.17 -43.48 29.91
C PHE A 124 -37.48 -44.19 28.72
N THR A 125 -38.21 -45.07 28.03
CA THR A 125 -37.68 -46.12 27.15
C THR A 125 -38.21 -46.09 25.71
N SER A 126 -37.32 -46.47 24.78
CA SER A 126 -37.52 -47.11 23.46
C SER A 126 -38.93 -47.28 22.86
N PHE A 127 -39.02 -47.05 21.54
CA PHE A 127 -39.75 -47.96 20.64
C PHE A 127 -39.00 -48.16 19.31
N THR A 128 -39.28 -49.25 18.60
CA THR A 128 -38.59 -49.66 17.36
C THR A 128 -39.51 -49.62 16.15
N SER A 129 -38.95 -49.51 14.94
CA SER A 129 -39.60 -49.99 13.71
C SER A 129 -38.58 -50.37 12.62
N SER A 130 -39.06 -51.11 11.63
CA SER A 130 -38.31 -52.01 10.74
C SER A 130 -37.58 -51.35 9.55
N VAL A 131 -36.61 -52.10 9.03
CA VAL A 131 -35.95 -51.86 7.74
C VAL A 131 -36.87 -52.23 6.57
N VAL A 132 -36.89 -51.41 5.52
CA VAL A 132 -37.27 -51.83 4.16
C VAL A 132 -36.13 -51.46 3.22
N THR A 133 -35.58 -52.45 2.52
CA THR A 133 -34.54 -52.23 1.51
C THR A 133 -35.15 -51.93 0.14
N ARG A 134 -34.61 -50.92 -0.55
CA ARG A 134 -34.76 -50.79 -2.00
C ARG A 134 -33.47 -50.25 -2.60
N SER A 135 -32.90 -51.00 -3.54
CA SER A 135 -31.71 -50.61 -4.29
C SER A 135 -32.10 -49.85 -5.55
N SER A 136 -31.42 -48.73 -5.80
CA SER A 136 -31.41 -48.04 -7.09
C SER A 136 -30.08 -47.33 -7.24
N SER A 137 -29.22 -47.84 -8.12
CA SER A 137 -27.89 -47.30 -8.38
C SER A 137 -27.94 -46.09 -9.30
N SER A 138 -27.40 -44.95 -8.84
CA SER A 138 -26.92 -43.88 -9.70
C SER A 138 -25.63 -43.32 -9.12
N SER A 139 -24.64 -43.09 -9.98
CA SER A 139 -23.30 -42.62 -9.58
C SER A 139 -23.20 -41.11 -9.73
N SER A 140 -23.59 -40.36 -8.69
CA SER A 140 -23.30 -38.93 -8.59
C SER A 140 -21.84 -38.71 -8.19
N ALA A 141 -21.16 -37.80 -8.87
CA ALA A 141 -19.88 -37.27 -8.39
C ALA A 141 -20.15 -36.43 -7.13
N ALA A 142 -19.36 -36.62 -6.07
CA ALA A 142 -19.51 -35.89 -4.83
C ALA A 142 -19.13 -34.41 -5.01
N THR A 143 -19.85 -33.51 -4.35
CA THR A 143 -19.60 -32.07 -4.40
C THR A 143 -18.47 -31.67 -3.45
N SER A 144 -17.94 -30.45 -3.61
CA SER A 144 -16.92 -29.90 -2.71
C SER A 144 -17.41 -29.80 -1.25
N GLY A 145 -18.71 -29.62 -1.02
CA GLY A 145 -19.31 -29.63 0.31
C GLY A 145 -19.21 -30.98 1.01
N ASP A 146 -19.49 -32.08 0.29
CA ASP A 146 -19.45 -33.46 0.84
C ASP A 146 -18.06 -33.81 1.40
N VAL A 147 -17.00 -33.33 0.75
CA VAL A 147 -15.61 -33.57 1.17
C VAL A 147 -15.25 -32.78 2.43
N ALA A 148 -15.70 -31.52 2.55
CA ALA A 148 -15.50 -30.72 3.76
C ALA A 148 -16.20 -31.34 4.97
N ASP A 149 -17.43 -31.81 4.78
CA ASP A 149 -18.24 -32.46 5.81
C ASP A 149 -17.64 -33.80 6.28
N ALA A 150 -17.05 -34.56 5.35
CA ALA A 150 -16.28 -35.77 5.67
C ALA A 150 -15.00 -35.46 6.46
N ILE A 151 -14.27 -34.39 6.10
CA ILE A 151 -13.07 -33.93 6.83
C ILE A 151 -13.42 -33.52 8.27
N ALA A 152 -14.56 -32.85 8.48
CA ALA A 152 -15.03 -32.45 9.81
C ALA A 152 -15.34 -33.69 10.68
N LYS A 153 -16.21 -34.58 10.18
CA LYS A 153 -16.62 -35.83 10.88
C LYS A 153 -15.42 -36.72 11.23
N GLN A 154 -14.47 -36.85 10.31
CA GLN A 154 -13.24 -37.61 10.54
C GLN A 154 -12.29 -36.93 11.55
N GLY A 155 -12.27 -35.59 11.58
CA GLY A 155 -11.56 -34.82 12.60
C GLY A 155 -12.12 -35.04 14.00
N ASP A 156 -13.44 -35.09 14.14
CA ASP A 156 -14.12 -35.32 15.43
C ASP A 156 -13.98 -36.76 15.93
N LEU A 157 -13.96 -37.76 15.03
CA LEU A 157 -13.59 -39.14 15.38
C LEU A 157 -12.21 -39.21 16.06
N ILE A 158 -11.21 -38.50 15.53
CA ILE A 158 -9.86 -38.46 16.11
C ILE A 158 -9.85 -37.75 17.48
N LYS A 159 -10.69 -36.72 17.67
CA LYS A 159 -10.88 -36.09 19.00
C LYS A 159 -11.49 -37.09 19.99
N ALA A 160 -12.53 -37.82 19.60
CA ALA A 160 -13.21 -38.80 20.44
C ALA A 160 -12.29 -39.96 20.85
N LEU A 161 -11.52 -40.52 19.92
CA LEU A 161 -10.53 -41.56 20.20
C LEU A 161 -9.48 -41.07 21.23
N LYS A 162 -8.97 -39.84 21.08
CA LYS A 162 -8.02 -39.25 22.03
C LYS A 162 -8.66 -38.93 23.39
N ALA A 163 -9.92 -38.53 23.42
CA ALA A 163 -10.69 -38.35 24.65
C ALA A 163 -10.89 -39.68 25.42
N SER A 164 -10.89 -40.82 24.73
CA SER A 164 -10.87 -42.16 25.35
C SER A 164 -9.48 -42.61 25.87
N GLY A 165 -8.50 -41.71 25.93
CA GLY A 165 -7.15 -41.97 26.46
C GLY A 165 -6.14 -42.49 25.44
N LYS A 166 -6.52 -42.67 24.18
CA LYS A 166 -5.63 -43.20 23.13
C LYS A 166 -4.67 -42.15 22.59
N THR A 167 -3.49 -42.60 22.21
CA THR A 167 -2.35 -41.77 21.80
C THR A 167 -2.21 -41.72 20.27
N ASN A 168 -1.21 -41.01 19.74
CA ASN A 168 -0.85 -41.08 18.32
C ASN A 168 -0.16 -42.42 17.93
N GLN A 169 0.12 -43.31 18.89
CA GLN A 169 0.78 -44.60 18.65
C GLN A 169 -0.21 -45.77 18.52
N ASP A 170 -1.48 -45.58 18.89
CA ASP A 170 -2.55 -46.57 18.78
C ASP A 170 -3.02 -46.71 17.32
N GLU A 171 -3.26 -47.95 16.85
CA GLU A 171 -3.53 -48.24 15.44
C GLU A 171 -4.83 -47.64 14.91
N ASP A 172 -5.87 -47.52 15.75
CA ASP A 172 -7.12 -46.89 15.36
C ASP A 172 -6.99 -45.37 15.20
N VAL A 173 -6.19 -44.71 16.05
CA VAL A 173 -5.82 -43.30 15.88
C VAL A 173 -4.95 -43.11 14.64
N LYS A 174 -4.01 -44.01 14.35
CA LYS A 174 -3.21 -43.98 13.11
C LYS A 174 -4.10 -44.13 11.87
N ALA A 175 -4.99 -45.13 11.85
CA ALA A 175 -5.92 -45.37 10.75
C ALA A 175 -6.86 -44.18 10.52
N ALA A 176 -7.44 -43.62 11.59
CA ALA A 176 -8.29 -42.45 11.49
C ALA A 176 -7.54 -41.22 10.94
N VAL A 177 -6.29 -41.03 11.36
CA VAL A 177 -5.38 -39.97 10.85
C VAL A 177 -4.94 -40.21 9.40
N ALA A 178 -4.81 -41.46 8.95
CA ALA A 178 -4.54 -41.80 7.55
C ALA A 178 -5.72 -41.37 6.65
N VAL A 179 -6.94 -41.79 6.98
CA VAL A 179 -8.16 -41.37 6.26
C VAL A 179 -8.32 -39.84 6.24
N LEU A 180 -8.01 -39.14 7.34
CA LEU A 180 -8.04 -37.67 7.36
C LEU A 180 -7.00 -37.03 6.42
N LYS A 181 -5.83 -37.66 6.19
CA LYS A 181 -4.85 -37.18 5.21
C LYS A 181 -5.36 -37.38 3.77
N GLU A 182 -5.96 -38.52 3.47
CA GLU A 182 -6.49 -38.81 2.14
C GLU A 182 -7.65 -37.88 1.76
N LEU A 183 -8.59 -37.66 2.69
CA LEU A 183 -9.68 -36.70 2.48
C LEU A 183 -9.16 -35.28 2.23
N LYS A 184 -8.11 -34.85 2.95
CA LYS A 184 -7.47 -33.54 2.74
C LYS A 184 -6.66 -33.45 1.45
N ALA A 185 -5.98 -34.52 1.03
CA ALA A 185 -5.29 -34.57 -0.25
C ALA A 185 -6.25 -34.52 -1.46
N LYS A 186 -7.48 -35.04 -1.30
CA LYS A 186 -8.56 -34.91 -2.28
C LYS A 186 -9.19 -33.49 -2.31
N ALA A 187 -9.04 -32.71 -1.24
CA ALA A 187 -9.54 -31.34 -1.15
C ALA A 187 -8.52 -30.27 -1.63
N ASP A 188 -7.21 -30.54 -1.54
CA ASP A 188 -6.15 -29.69 -2.11
C ASP A 188 -4.97 -30.56 -2.60
N PRO A 189 -4.90 -30.88 -3.91
CA PRO A 189 -3.79 -31.61 -4.50
C PRO A 189 -2.44 -30.89 -4.40
N SER A 190 -2.41 -29.56 -4.25
CA SER A 190 -1.18 -28.77 -4.24
C SER A 190 -0.40 -28.84 -2.93
N ALA A 191 -0.99 -29.43 -1.88
CA ALA A 191 -0.36 -29.56 -0.56
C ALA A 191 0.80 -30.58 -0.49
N GLY A 192 1.00 -31.41 -1.52
CA GLY A 192 2.01 -32.48 -1.52
C GLY A 192 3.46 -31.99 -1.59
N GLU A 193 3.75 -31.00 -2.42
CA GLU A 193 5.12 -30.57 -2.73
C GLU A 193 5.80 -29.88 -1.55
N ALA A 194 5.03 -29.12 -0.76
CA ALA A 194 5.49 -28.35 0.40
C ALA A 194 6.12 -29.20 1.53
N LYS A 195 6.13 -30.53 1.42
CA LYS A 195 6.82 -31.44 2.34
C LYS A 195 8.25 -31.79 1.94
N LYS A 196 8.56 -31.96 0.64
CA LYS A 196 9.92 -32.34 0.19
C LYS A 196 10.96 -31.32 0.69
N ASN A 197 10.70 -30.05 0.43
CA ASN A 197 11.56 -28.92 0.81
C ASN A 197 11.72 -28.75 2.34
N LYS A 198 10.99 -29.52 3.16
CA LYS A 198 11.02 -29.43 4.62
C LYS A 198 11.83 -30.55 5.30
N GLU A 199 12.10 -31.65 4.61
CA GLU A 199 12.93 -32.74 5.14
C GLU A 199 14.41 -32.52 4.79
N GLU A 200 14.72 -32.04 3.57
CA GLU A 200 16.10 -31.67 3.16
C GLU A 200 16.71 -30.55 4.02
N ASN A 201 15.91 -29.59 4.47
CA ASN A 201 16.36 -28.49 5.35
C ASN A 201 16.72 -28.92 6.79
N SER A 202 16.70 -30.23 7.11
CA SER A 202 16.98 -30.74 8.46
C SER A 202 18.35 -31.42 8.63
N SER A 203 18.97 -31.89 7.54
CA SER A 203 20.18 -32.74 7.60
C SER A 203 21.50 -31.98 7.78
N ASP A 204 21.60 -30.74 7.28
CA ASP A 204 22.91 -30.05 7.17
C ASP A 204 23.45 -29.41 8.46
N LYS A 205 22.71 -29.41 9.57
CA LYS A 205 23.15 -28.82 10.85
C LYS A 205 24.06 -29.73 11.68
N LYS A 206 25.06 -30.39 11.07
CA LYS A 206 26.08 -31.14 11.85
C LYS A 206 27.46 -31.43 11.23
N LYS A 207 28.19 -30.41 10.74
CA LYS A 207 29.68 -30.41 10.72
C LYS A 207 30.31 -29.06 10.30
N LYS A 208 31.00 -28.39 11.22
CA LYS A 208 32.36 -27.82 11.05
C LYS A 208 32.79 -27.06 12.31
N ASN A 209 33.88 -27.54 12.91
CA ASN A 209 34.78 -26.78 13.79
C ASN A 209 36.20 -26.98 13.22
N ASP A 210 37.13 -26.14 13.66
CA ASP A 210 38.58 -26.14 13.35
C ASP A 210 39.04 -25.67 11.96
N GLY A 211 40.26 -25.10 11.95
CA GLY A 211 41.07 -24.81 10.76
C GLY A 211 40.89 -23.40 10.17
N GLY A 212 41.87 -22.51 10.40
CA GLY A 212 41.98 -21.21 9.73
C GLY A 212 43.22 -21.13 8.83
N GLY A 213 43.20 -20.26 7.81
CA GLY A 213 44.40 -19.99 6.99
C GLY A 213 44.14 -19.44 5.59
N LYS A 214 44.27 -18.10 5.44
CA LYS A 214 44.53 -17.33 4.22
C LYS A 214 44.17 -17.94 2.84
N GLY A 215 43.17 -17.34 2.18
CA GLY A 215 42.94 -17.41 0.74
C GLY A 215 41.88 -16.38 0.36
N GLY A 216 42.03 -15.67 -0.75
CA GLY A 216 41.05 -14.66 -1.16
C GLY A 216 39.74 -15.31 -1.60
N LYS A 217 38.67 -15.12 -0.84
CA LYS A 217 37.29 -15.41 -1.28
C LYS A 217 36.72 -14.19 -1.98
N GLU A 218 36.03 -14.42 -3.10
CA GLU A 218 35.02 -13.51 -3.61
C GLU A 218 33.91 -13.35 -2.56
N ALA A 219 33.24 -12.19 -2.53
CA ALA A 219 32.18 -11.96 -1.56
C ALA A 219 31.00 -12.90 -1.84
N GLU A 220 30.65 -13.74 -0.87
CA GLU A 220 29.46 -14.60 -0.94
C GLU A 220 28.22 -13.73 -1.17
N ALA A 221 27.43 -14.08 -2.20
CA ALA A 221 26.30 -13.27 -2.63
C ALA A 221 25.27 -13.13 -1.50
N GLN A 222 24.96 -11.90 -1.12
CA GLN A 222 24.03 -11.59 -0.01
C GLN A 222 22.57 -11.91 -0.34
N VAL A 223 22.24 -11.99 -1.63
CA VAL A 223 20.93 -12.41 -2.15
C VAL A 223 21.10 -13.53 -3.17
N THR A 224 20.14 -14.46 -3.21
CA THR A 224 20.09 -15.51 -4.24
C THR A 224 19.91 -14.89 -5.63
N PRO A 225 20.58 -15.38 -6.70
CA PRO A 225 20.35 -14.89 -8.05
C PRO A 225 18.89 -15.10 -8.51
N ARG A 226 18.31 -14.12 -9.19
CA ARG A 226 16.92 -14.16 -9.70
C ARG A 226 16.66 -15.30 -10.68
N SER A 227 17.70 -15.74 -11.40
CA SER A 227 17.66 -16.87 -12.33
C SER A 227 17.77 -18.24 -11.65
N GLU A 228 18.12 -18.30 -10.36
CA GLU A 228 18.15 -19.53 -9.55
C GLU A 228 16.81 -19.73 -8.84
N ASP A 229 16.39 -18.77 -8.02
CA ASP A 229 15.07 -18.76 -7.38
C ASP A 229 14.63 -17.31 -7.09
N PHE A 230 13.71 -16.81 -7.93
CA PHE A 230 13.11 -15.48 -7.79
C PHE A 230 12.29 -15.31 -6.50
N SER A 231 11.68 -16.38 -5.96
CA SER A 231 10.95 -16.31 -4.70
C SER A 231 11.89 -16.18 -3.50
N LYS A 232 13.02 -16.89 -3.51
CA LYS A 232 14.07 -16.79 -2.49
C LYS A 232 14.82 -15.46 -2.58
N TRP A 233 15.19 -15.02 -3.79
CA TRP A 233 15.74 -13.68 -4.05
C TRP A 233 14.86 -12.57 -3.45
N TYR A 234 13.55 -12.60 -3.70
CA TYR A 234 12.61 -11.58 -3.19
C TYR A 234 12.61 -11.51 -1.65
N LEU A 235 12.69 -12.66 -0.98
CA LEU A 235 12.76 -12.75 0.48
C LEU A 235 14.15 -12.37 1.04
N ASP A 236 15.22 -12.69 0.32
CA ASP A 236 16.58 -12.23 0.66
C ASP A 236 16.68 -10.71 0.56
N VAL A 237 16.21 -10.11 -0.54
CA VAL A 237 16.19 -8.64 -0.72
C VAL A 237 15.42 -7.95 0.40
N ILE A 238 14.23 -8.44 0.77
CA ILE A 238 13.44 -7.85 1.86
C ILE A 238 14.17 -7.89 3.21
N ARG A 239 14.90 -8.98 3.47
CA ARG A 239 15.68 -9.18 4.69
C ARG A 239 16.94 -8.29 4.73
N GLU A 240 17.82 -8.42 3.73
CA GLU A 240 19.10 -7.69 3.69
C GLU A 240 18.91 -6.17 3.49
N CYS A 241 17.86 -5.76 2.77
CA CYS A 241 17.52 -4.34 2.64
C CYS A 241 16.76 -3.80 3.86
N GLU A 242 16.41 -4.64 4.84
CA GLU A 242 15.67 -4.28 6.06
C GLU A 242 14.34 -3.58 5.74
N LEU A 243 13.55 -4.14 4.82
CA LEU A 243 12.26 -3.58 4.39
C LEU A 243 11.12 -4.06 5.30
N ALA A 244 11.09 -5.34 5.64
CA ALA A 244 10.14 -5.93 6.59
C ALA A 244 10.70 -7.21 7.21
N ASP A 245 10.33 -7.50 8.45
CA ASP A 245 10.53 -8.80 9.09
C ASP A 245 9.20 -9.59 9.13
N TYR A 246 9.24 -10.91 9.33
CA TYR A 246 8.03 -11.69 9.60
C TYR A 246 7.47 -11.37 10.99
N GLY A 247 6.16 -11.16 11.08
CA GLY A 247 5.47 -10.98 12.35
C GLY A 247 5.34 -12.29 13.15
N PRO A 248 5.14 -12.23 14.48
CA PRO A 248 5.00 -13.42 15.32
C PRO A 248 3.69 -14.18 15.06
N ALA A 249 2.66 -13.51 14.53
CA ALA A 249 1.47 -14.15 13.99
C ALA A 249 1.74 -14.63 12.56
N ARG A 250 1.41 -15.89 12.24
CA ARG A 250 1.62 -16.47 10.90
C ARG A 250 1.07 -15.52 9.82
N GLY A 251 1.91 -15.13 8.86
CA GLY A 251 1.48 -14.38 7.68
C GLY A 251 1.26 -12.88 7.90
N THR A 252 1.55 -12.33 9.09
CA THR A 252 1.74 -10.89 9.28
C THR A 252 3.20 -10.50 9.03
N MET A 253 3.46 -9.20 8.88
CA MET A 253 4.81 -8.64 8.70
C MET A 253 4.99 -7.39 9.56
N VAL A 254 6.21 -7.19 10.06
CA VAL A 254 6.63 -5.95 10.70
C VAL A 254 7.34 -5.11 9.64
N ILE A 255 6.66 -4.11 9.09
CA ILE A 255 7.28 -3.20 8.11
C ILE A 255 8.33 -2.36 8.86
N ARG A 256 9.59 -2.46 8.43
CA ARG A 256 10.72 -1.77 9.07
C ARG A 256 10.85 -0.34 8.52
N PRO A 257 11.56 0.58 9.20
CA PRO A 257 11.56 2.00 8.83
C PRO A 257 11.95 2.32 7.38
N TYR A 258 12.78 1.49 6.72
CA TYR A 258 13.14 1.72 5.31
C TYR A 258 11.98 1.36 4.36
N GLY A 259 11.28 0.24 4.59
CA GLY A 259 10.07 -0.11 3.83
C GLY A 259 8.88 0.79 4.17
N PHE A 260 8.75 1.21 5.42
CA PHE A 260 7.65 2.09 5.85
C PHE A 260 7.78 3.49 5.24
N ALA A 261 9.00 4.04 5.12
CA ALA A 261 9.22 5.34 4.47
C ALA A 261 8.83 5.37 2.97
N MET A 262 8.88 4.21 2.28
CA MET A 262 8.34 4.09 0.91
C MET A 262 6.80 4.20 0.91
N TRP A 263 6.16 3.62 1.93
CA TRP A 263 4.71 3.71 2.14
C TRP A 263 4.26 5.11 2.64
N GLU A 264 5.06 5.81 3.44
CA GLU A 264 4.82 7.22 3.82
C GLU A 264 4.94 8.17 2.61
N THR A 265 5.91 7.91 1.72
CA THR A 265 6.05 8.64 0.45
C THR A 265 4.85 8.39 -0.46
N THR A 266 4.39 7.13 -0.55
CA THR A 266 3.16 6.74 -1.26
C THR A 266 1.92 7.45 -0.70
N GLN A 267 1.76 7.45 0.63
CA GLN A 267 0.71 8.19 1.33
C GLN A 267 0.71 9.67 0.99
N THR A 268 1.88 10.32 1.02
CA THR A 268 1.97 11.77 0.82
C THR A 268 1.50 12.17 -0.58
N ILE A 269 2.02 11.49 -1.61
CA ILE A 269 1.73 11.80 -3.02
C ILE A 269 0.26 11.49 -3.37
N LEU A 270 -0.28 10.35 -2.92
CA LEU A 270 -1.68 10.01 -3.20
C LEU A 270 -2.67 10.90 -2.43
N ASN A 271 -2.38 11.30 -1.20
CA ASN A 271 -3.21 12.27 -0.48
C ASN A 271 -3.29 13.63 -1.18
N GLU A 272 -2.20 14.11 -1.78
CA GLU A 272 -2.22 15.32 -2.60
C GLU A 272 -3.12 15.14 -3.83
N GLN A 273 -2.98 14.03 -4.56
CA GLN A 273 -3.81 13.73 -5.74
C GLN A 273 -5.31 13.55 -5.42
N PHE A 274 -5.66 13.02 -4.24
CA PHE A 274 -7.04 12.91 -3.78
C PHE A 274 -7.59 14.27 -3.33
N GLY A 275 -6.81 15.06 -2.57
CA GLY A 275 -7.20 16.40 -2.14
C GLY A 275 -7.46 17.36 -3.30
N MET A 276 -6.64 17.29 -4.37
CA MET A 276 -6.86 18.05 -5.62
C MET A 276 -8.22 17.77 -6.29
N ARG A 277 -8.89 16.66 -5.95
CA ARG A 277 -10.14 16.20 -6.56
C ARG A 277 -11.35 16.31 -5.63
N GLY A 278 -11.18 16.99 -4.49
CA GLY A 278 -12.21 17.18 -3.47
C GLY A 278 -12.55 15.91 -2.69
N VAL A 279 -11.60 14.97 -2.55
CA VAL A 279 -11.75 13.78 -1.72
C VAL A 279 -11.24 14.08 -0.32
N GLU A 280 -12.05 13.83 0.71
CA GLU A 280 -11.72 14.14 2.10
C GLU A 280 -11.28 12.90 2.89
N ASN A 281 -10.25 13.06 3.72
CA ASN A 281 -9.76 12.00 4.60
C ASN A 281 -10.66 11.84 5.84
N CYS A 282 -11.04 10.60 6.12
CA CYS A 282 -11.86 10.18 7.24
C CYS A 282 -11.27 8.90 7.88
N TYR A 283 -11.96 8.33 8.87
CA TYR A 283 -11.58 7.05 9.47
C TYR A 283 -12.80 6.31 10.00
N PHE A 284 -13.02 5.08 9.52
CA PHE A 284 -14.06 4.20 10.04
C PHE A 284 -13.49 3.17 11.04
N PRO A 285 -14.29 2.69 12.02
CA PRO A 285 -13.87 1.64 12.94
C PRO A 285 -13.36 0.37 12.23
N GLN A 286 -12.39 -0.31 12.85
CA GLN A 286 -11.83 -1.57 12.36
C GLN A 286 -12.77 -2.77 12.57
N LEU A 287 -13.68 -2.67 13.54
CA LEU A 287 -14.65 -3.71 13.89
C LEU A 287 -16.01 -3.38 13.30
N ILE A 288 -16.55 -4.30 12.50
CA ILE A 288 -17.83 -4.19 11.80
C ILE A 288 -18.81 -5.20 12.43
N PRO A 289 -20.07 -4.83 12.74
CA PRO A 289 -21.11 -5.77 13.17
C PRO A 289 -21.30 -6.91 12.15
N TYR A 290 -21.38 -8.16 12.59
CA TYR A 290 -21.57 -9.30 11.68
C TYR A 290 -22.85 -9.15 10.84
N SER A 291 -23.91 -8.57 11.42
CA SER A 291 -25.17 -8.23 10.75
C SER A 291 -25.00 -7.31 9.55
N PHE A 292 -23.99 -6.42 9.54
CA PHE A 292 -23.72 -5.53 8.42
C PHE A 292 -23.05 -6.26 7.27
N ILE A 293 -22.17 -7.23 7.56
CA ILE A 293 -21.58 -8.09 6.53
C ILE A 293 -22.68 -8.88 5.82
N THR A 294 -23.64 -9.44 6.56
CA THR A 294 -24.74 -10.25 6.01
C THR A 294 -25.78 -9.50 5.16
N LYS A 295 -25.66 -8.19 4.95
CA LYS A 295 -26.63 -7.41 4.14
C LYS A 295 -26.45 -7.54 2.63
N GLU A 296 -25.26 -7.87 2.14
CA GLU A 296 -24.98 -8.02 0.70
C GLU A 296 -24.47 -9.45 0.44
N ALA A 297 -25.30 -10.27 -0.21
CA ALA A 297 -25.05 -11.70 -0.33
C ALA A 297 -23.83 -12.07 -1.18
N SER A 298 -23.56 -11.33 -2.27
CA SER A 298 -22.41 -11.58 -3.15
C SER A 298 -21.09 -11.23 -2.46
N HIS A 299 -21.10 -10.17 -1.67
CA HIS A 299 -19.98 -9.73 -0.84
C HIS A 299 -19.72 -10.73 0.31
N VAL A 300 -20.76 -11.30 0.92
CA VAL A 300 -20.63 -12.41 1.90
C VAL A 300 -19.96 -13.61 1.25
N GLU A 301 -20.44 -14.09 0.10
CA GLU A 301 -19.88 -15.27 -0.56
C GLU A 301 -18.41 -15.09 -0.95
N GLY A 302 -18.03 -13.89 -1.39
CA GLY A 302 -16.64 -13.55 -1.71
C GLY A 302 -15.70 -13.46 -0.50
N PHE A 303 -16.16 -12.96 0.65
CA PHE A 303 -15.29 -12.69 1.81
C PHE A 303 -15.41 -13.67 2.99
N ALA A 304 -16.49 -14.46 3.10
CA ALA A 304 -16.73 -15.34 4.25
C ALA A 304 -15.55 -16.27 4.62
N PRO A 305 -14.79 -16.87 3.67
CA PRO A 305 -13.62 -17.69 4.00
C PRO A 305 -12.44 -16.91 4.62
N GLU A 306 -12.41 -15.59 4.44
CA GLU A 306 -11.29 -14.72 4.82
C GLU A 306 -11.52 -13.92 6.12
N LEU A 307 -12.69 -14.06 6.78
CA LEU A 307 -13.06 -13.21 7.91
C LEU A 307 -12.35 -13.60 9.22
N ALA A 308 -11.70 -12.63 9.86
CA ALA A 308 -11.31 -12.72 11.27
C ALA A 308 -12.45 -12.21 12.15
N VAL A 309 -13.01 -13.08 13.01
CA VAL A 309 -14.19 -12.75 13.84
C VAL A 309 -13.85 -12.72 15.34
N VAL A 310 -14.15 -11.59 15.97
CA VAL A 310 -14.08 -11.37 17.42
C VAL A 310 -15.40 -11.82 18.04
N THR A 311 -15.37 -12.93 18.77
CA THR A 311 -16.54 -13.48 19.51
C THR A 311 -16.50 -13.19 21.01
N GLN A 312 -15.38 -12.67 21.53
CA GLN A 312 -15.19 -12.35 22.94
C GLN A 312 -14.58 -10.95 23.13
N GLY A 313 -15.10 -10.19 24.09
CA GLY A 313 -14.57 -8.91 24.52
C GLY A 313 -14.57 -8.81 26.05
N GLY A 314 -13.49 -8.29 26.64
CA GLY A 314 -13.39 -8.12 28.10
C GLY A 314 -13.54 -9.41 28.93
N GLY A 315 -13.29 -10.59 28.34
CA GLY A 315 -13.47 -11.89 28.98
C GLY A 315 -14.92 -12.42 28.99
N LYS A 316 -15.82 -11.83 28.19
CA LYS A 316 -17.18 -12.33 27.94
C LYS A 316 -17.39 -12.60 26.46
N THR A 317 -18.27 -13.54 26.13
CA THR A 317 -18.85 -13.65 24.78
C THR A 317 -19.62 -12.38 24.44
N LEU A 318 -19.51 -11.90 23.20
CA LEU A 318 -20.31 -10.76 22.71
C LEU A 318 -21.73 -11.21 22.34
N GLU A 319 -22.70 -10.31 22.46
CA GLU A 319 -24.10 -10.55 22.04
C GLU A 319 -24.21 -10.64 20.51
N GLU A 320 -23.47 -9.80 19.79
CA GLU A 320 -23.21 -9.90 18.36
C GLU A 320 -21.69 -10.08 18.12
N PRO A 321 -21.26 -11.05 17.29
CA PRO A 321 -19.87 -11.14 16.85
C PRO A 321 -19.45 -9.91 16.05
N LEU A 322 -18.19 -9.50 16.16
CA LEU A 322 -17.63 -8.39 15.39
C LEU A 322 -16.58 -8.90 14.40
N VAL A 323 -16.66 -8.47 13.15
CA VAL A 323 -15.72 -8.82 12.09
C VAL A 323 -14.61 -7.77 12.02
N VAL A 324 -13.35 -8.20 11.99
CA VAL A 324 -12.21 -7.32 11.67
C VAL A 324 -12.25 -7.06 10.17
N ARG A 325 -12.36 -5.79 9.75
CA ARG A 325 -12.63 -5.42 8.34
C ARG A 325 -11.71 -6.13 7.31
N PRO A 326 -12.26 -6.89 6.34
CA PRO A 326 -11.53 -7.27 5.12
C PRO A 326 -11.50 -6.11 4.10
N THR A 327 -12.49 -5.23 4.21
CA THR A 327 -12.76 -4.00 3.46
C THR A 327 -13.89 -3.26 4.19
N SER A 328 -14.14 -1.97 3.92
CA SER A 328 -15.07 -1.16 4.74
C SER A 328 -16.42 -0.81 4.09
N GLU A 329 -16.77 -1.31 2.89
CA GLU A 329 -18.00 -0.93 2.18
C GLU A 329 -19.27 -0.95 3.06
N THR A 330 -19.43 -1.97 3.89
CA THR A 330 -20.64 -2.19 4.71
C THR A 330 -20.78 -1.20 5.86
N ILE A 331 -19.69 -0.87 6.56
CA ILE A 331 -19.70 0.15 7.63
C ILE A 331 -19.76 1.57 7.04
N VAL A 332 -19.13 1.80 5.89
CA VAL A 332 -19.26 3.06 5.13
C VAL A 332 -20.72 3.28 4.71
N ASN A 333 -21.34 2.28 4.07
CA ASN A 333 -22.72 2.40 3.59
C ASN A 333 -23.74 2.63 4.70
N HIS A 334 -23.59 1.97 5.85
CA HIS A 334 -24.43 2.23 7.01
C HIS A 334 -24.37 3.70 7.45
N MET A 335 -23.19 4.33 7.43
CA MET A 335 -23.06 5.75 7.77
C MET A 335 -23.56 6.67 6.67
N LEU A 336 -23.33 6.33 5.39
CA LEU A 336 -23.84 7.08 4.24
C LEU A 336 -25.38 7.17 4.24
N SER A 337 -26.10 6.11 4.61
CA SER A 337 -27.58 6.17 4.70
C SER A 337 -28.11 6.97 5.90
N GLN A 338 -27.25 7.40 6.83
CA GLN A 338 -27.60 8.40 7.85
C GLN A 338 -27.25 9.81 7.40
N TRP A 339 -26.12 10.00 6.70
CA TRP A 339 -25.61 11.31 6.31
C TRP A 339 -26.29 11.90 5.07
N ILE A 340 -26.67 11.06 4.11
CA ILE A 340 -27.30 11.49 2.85
C ILE A 340 -28.82 11.55 3.04
N GLN A 341 -29.42 12.70 2.71
CA GLN A 341 -30.86 12.92 2.78
C GLN A 341 -31.39 13.60 1.50
N SER A 342 -30.57 14.41 0.83
CA SER A 342 -30.93 15.22 -0.34
C SER A 342 -29.80 15.27 -1.37
N TYR A 343 -30.13 15.64 -2.61
CA TYR A 343 -29.17 15.92 -3.68
C TYR A 343 -28.09 16.96 -3.31
N ARG A 344 -28.33 17.77 -2.26
CA ARG A 344 -27.39 18.78 -1.73
C ARG A 344 -26.26 18.20 -0.90
N ASP A 345 -26.41 16.97 -0.43
CA ASP A 345 -25.38 16.25 0.33
C ASP A 345 -24.41 15.51 -0.61
N LEU A 346 -24.67 15.55 -1.92
CA LEU A 346 -23.94 14.83 -2.96
C LEU A 346 -23.13 15.79 -3.85
N PRO A 347 -21.98 15.35 -4.41
CA PRO A 347 -21.35 14.05 -4.20
C PRO A 347 -20.55 13.98 -2.89
N ILE A 348 -20.70 12.88 -2.14
CA ILE A 348 -19.79 12.55 -1.03
C ILE A 348 -18.56 11.87 -1.61
N LYS A 349 -17.36 12.36 -1.25
CA LYS A 349 -16.08 11.79 -1.66
C LYS A 349 -15.16 11.54 -0.46
N LEU A 350 -15.03 10.30 -0.01
CA LEU A 350 -14.29 9.93 1.19
C LEU A 350 -13.07 9.07 0.88
N ASN A 351 -12.07 9.17 1.74
CA ASN A 351 -10.87 8.33 1.74
C ASN A 351 -10.47 7.95 3.15
N GLN A 352 -9.92 6.75 3.36
CA GLN A 352 -9.23 6.39 4.60
C GLN A 352 -7.93 5.63 4.33
N TRP A 353 -6.93 5.89 5.17
CA TRP A 353 -5.68 5.13 5.24
C TRP A 353 -5.73 4.25 6.47
N CYS A 354 -5.65 2.92 6.30
CA CYS A 354 -5.89 1.99 7.39
C CYS A 354 -5.26 0.61 7.17
N ASN A 355 -5.43 -0.27 8.16
CA ASN A 355 -5.17 -1.70 8.06
C ASN A 355 -6.47 -2.48 7.78
N VAL A 356 -6.37 -3.56 7.01
CA VAL A 356 -7.44 -4.56 6.83
C VAL A 356 -6.91 -5.96 7.12
N HIS A 357 -7.81 -6.93 7.34
CA HIS A 357 -7.48 -8.32 7.64
C HIS A 357 -8.20 -9.28 6.67
N ARG A 358 -7.44 -10.17 6.03
CA ARG A 358 -7.98 -11.24 5.17
C ARG A 358 -7.24 -12.54 5.48
N TRP A 359 -7.94 -13.65 5.71
CA TRP A 359 -7.37 -14.88 6.26
C TRP A 359 -6.60 -15.75 5.24
N GLU A 360 -5.70 -15.10 4.51
CA GLU A 360 -4.89 -15.61 3.40
C GLU A 360 -3.97 -16.79 3.78
N MET A 361 -4.18 -17.93 3.11
CA MET A 361 -3.49 -19.18 3.44
C MET A 361 -2.03 -19.23 2.94
N ARG A 362 -1.71 -18.53 1.84
CA ARG A 362 -0.38 -18.52 1.19
C ARG A 362 0.20 -17.10 1.18
N THR A 363 0.85 -16.70 2.27
CA THR A 363 1.35 -15.32 2.43
C THR A 363 2.78 -15.09 1.91
N ARG A 364 3.00 -13.95 1.25
CA ARG A 364 4.30 -13.37 0.88
C ARG A 364 4.35 -11.89 1.33
N PRO A 365 5.40 -11.42 2.03
CA PRO A 365 5.49 -10.03 2.50
C PRO A 365 5.23 -9.00 1.39
N PHE A 366 4.58 -7.90 1.74
CA PHE A 366 3.99 -6.87 0.87
C PHE A 366 2.88 -7.35 -0.09
N ILE A 367 3.08 -8.45 -0.82
CA ILE A 367 2.19 -8.90 -1.91
C ILE A 367 0.88 -9.51 -1.42
N ARG A 368 0.92 -10.31 -0.35
CA ARG A 368 -0.22 -11.07 0.17
C ARG A 368 0.05 -11.43 1.63
N THR A 369 -0.53 -10.72 2.59
CA THR A 369 -0.33 -10.91 4.04
C THR A 369 -1.67 -10.90 4.77
N LEU A 370 -1.75 -11.52 5.96
CA LEU A 370 -3.01 -11.57 6.73
C LEU A 370 -3.51 -10.17 7.09
N GLU A 371 -2.59 -9.34 7.59
CA GLU A 371 -2.78 -7.91 7.77
C GLU A 371 -1.96 -7.19 6.71
N PHE A 372 -2.53 -6.15 6.10
CA PHE A 372 -1.80 -5.22 5.25
C PHE A 372 -2.31 -3.79 5.44
N LEU A 373 -1.43 -2.82 5.16
CA LEU A 373 -1.80 -1.42 5.11
C LEU A 373 -2.31 -1.09 3.71
N TRP A 374 -3.37 -0.30 3.63
CA TRP A 374 -3.94 0.15 2.38
C TRP A 374 -4.58 1.53 2.48
N GLN A 375 -4.96 2.05 1.34
CA GLN A 375 -5.93 3.12 1.20
C GLN A 375 -7.17 2.56 0.51
N GLU A 376 -8.33 2.95 1.03
CA GLU A 376 -9.64 2.70 0.42
C GLU A 376 -10.42 4.02 0.36
N GLY A 377 -10.87 4.37 -0.84
CA GLY A 377 -11.74 5.51 -1.11
C GLY A 377 -13.14 5.05 -1.48
N HIS A 378 -14.14 5.81 -1.07
CA HIS A 378 -15.57 5.50 -1.21
C HIS A 378 -16.35 6.76 -1.56
N THR A 379 -17.26 6.69 -2.54
CA THR A 379 -18.12 7.82 -2.92
C THR A 379 -19.60 7.48 -3.02
N ALA A 380 -20.43 8.52 -2.93
CA ALA A 380 -21.84 8.50 -3.32
C ALA A 380 -22.15 9.70 -4.23
N HIS A 381 -22.90 9.46 -5.30
CA HIS A 381 -23.24 10.40 -6.36
C HIS A 381 -24.74 10.34 -6.69
N ALA A 382 -25.26 11.37 -7.38
CA ALA A 382 -26.65 11.43 -7.77
C ALA A 382 -26.96 10.62 -9.04
N THR A 383 -25.95 10.35 -9.87
CA THR A 383 -26.07 9.67 -11.17
C THR A 383 -25.04 8.56 -11.37
N ALA A 384 -25.36 7.58 -12.23
CA ALA A 384 -24.46 6.47 -12.54
C ALA A 384 -23.23 6.94 -13.33
N GLU A 385 -23.40 8.00 -14.10
CA GLU A 385 -22.39 8.65 -14.94
C GLU A 385 -21.31 9.31 -14.08
N GLU A 386 -21.69 10.01 -13.01
CA GLU A 386 -20.75 10.59 -12.04
C GLU A 386 -19.95 9.51 -11.29
N ALA A 387 -20.61 8.43 -10.85
CA ALA A 387 -19.95 7.33 -10.14
C ALA A 387 -18.97 6.57 -11.05
N ASN A 388 -19.36 6.32 -12.31
CA ASN A 388 -18.47 5.69 -13.29
C ASN A 388 -17.30 6.61 -13.67
N ALA A 389 -17.55 7.91 -13.85
CA ALA A 389 -16.51 8.90 -14.12
C ALA A 389 -15.50 9.01 -12.96
N MET A 390 -15.96 8.97 -11.71
CA MET A 390 -15.09 8.94 -10.53
C MET A 390 -14.22 7.68 -10.52
N ALA A 391 -14.79 6.50 -10.76
CA ALA A 391 -14.01 5.25 -10.84
C ALA A 391 -12.96 5.27 -11.96
N MET A 392 -13.35 5.79 -13.14
CA MET A 392 -12.47 5.97 -14.30
C MET A 392 -11.41 7.07 -14.11
N GLU A 393 -11.62 8.03 -13.20
CA GLU A 393 -10.59 8.99 -12.79
C GLU A 393 -9.61 8.35 -11.81
N MET A 394 -10.08 7.66 -10.77
CA MET A 394 -9.23 7.11 -9.73
C MET A 394 -8.26 6.04 -10.26
N ILE A 395 -8.69 5.20 -11.21
CA ILE A 395 -7.76 4.24 -11.83
C ILE A 395 -6.66 4.92 -12.66
N LYS A 396 -6.93 6.12 -13.23
CA LYS A 396 -5.92 6.93 -13.94
C LYS A 396 -4.95 7.60 -12.98
N VAL A 397 -5.44 8.12 -11.84
CA VAL A 397 -4.58 8.62 -10.75
C VAL A 397 -3.59 7.54 -10.30
N TYR A 398 -4.08 6.31 -10.14
CA TYR A 398 -3.25 5.17 -9.79
C TYR A 398 -2.24 4.77 -10.87
N SER A 399 -2.63 4.72 -12.15
CA SER A 399 -1.68 4.39 -13.23
C SER A 399 -0.63 5.49 -13.43
N GLU A 400 -1.01 6.76 -13.34
CA GLU A 400 -0.07 7.88 -13.37
C GLU A 400 0.90 7.83 -12.18
N PHE A 401 0.43 7.47 -10.98
CA PHE A 401 1.31 7.26 -9.83
C PHE A 401 2.28 6.09 -10.05
N ALA A 402 1.80 4.96 -10.58
CA ALA A 402 2.62 3.79 -10.87
C ALA A 402 3.75 4.10 -11.87
N GLU A 403 3.45 4.75 -13.00
CA GLU A 403 4.49 5.10 -13.97
C GLU A 403 5.36 6.28 -13.47
N LYS A 404 4.76 7.43 -13.13
CA LYS A 404 5.50 8.67 -12.86
C LYS A 404 6.27 8.68 -11.53
N THR A 405 5.84 7.88 -10.55
CA THR A 405 6.49 7.80 -9.22
C THR A 405 7.22 6.48 -9.02
N LEU A 406 6.58 5.35 -9.34
CA LEU A 406 7.15 4.02 -9.08
C LEU A 406 7.98 3.48 -10.26
N ALA A 407 8.06 4.19 -11.38
CA ALA A 407 8.70 3.74 -12.62
C ALA A 407 8.18 2.36 -13.09
N MET A 408 6.94 2.01 -12.72
CA MET A 408 6.37 0.68 -12.88
C MET A 408 5.28 0.74 -13.97
N PRO A 409 5.56 0.25 -15.19
CA PRO A 409 4.62 0.32 -16.30
C PRO A 409 3.44 -0.62 -16.04
N VAL A 410 2.24 -0.16 -16.37
CA VAL A 410 1.00 -0.90 -16.16
C VAL A 410 0.18 -1.01 -17.44
N ILE A 411 -0.62 -2.06 -17.57
CA ILE A 411 -1.74 -2.08 -18.51
C ILE A 411 -2.99 -1.73 -17.70
N VAL A 412 -3.69 -0.68 -18.13
CA VAL A 412 -4.93 -0.21 -17.48
C VAL A 412 -6.13 -0.69 -18.28
N GLY A 413 -7.13 -1.26 -17.60
CA GLY A 413 -8.27 -1.85 -18.28
C GLY A 413 -9.40 -2.29 -17.35
N LYS A 414 -10.43 -2.88 -17.94
CA LYS A 414 -11.60 -3.46 -17.25
C LYS A 414 -11.34 -4.95 -16.94
N LYS A 415 -11.86 -5.46 -15.83
CA LYS A 415 -11.90 -6.91 -15.53
C LYS A 415 -12.96 -7.65 -16.36
N SER A 416 -12.79 -8.97 -16.49
CA SER A 416 -13.87 -9.88 -16.87
C SER A 416 -14.96 -9.94 -15.79
N SER A 417 -16.08 -10.60 -16.08
CA SER A 417 -17.17 -10.85 -15.13
C SER A 417 -16.65 -11.56 -13.88
N ILE A 418 -15.88 -12.64 -14.07
CA ILE A 418 -15.46 -13.54 -12.99
C ILE A 418 -14.24 -13.04 -12.18
N GLU A 419 -13.42 -12.14 -12.74
CA GLU A 419 -12.29 -11.50 -12.03
C GLU A 419 -12.65 -10.07 -11.54
N SER A 420 -13.93 -9.67 -11.59
CA SER A 420 -14.44 -8.41 -11.01
C SER A 420 -14.71 -8.54 -9.50
N PHE A 421 -14.77 -7.40 -8.80
CA PHE A 421 -15.11 -7.32 -7.37
C PHE A 421 -16.57 -7.70 -7.10
N ALA A 422 -16.82 -8.49 -6.06
CA ALA A 422 -18.16 -8.90 -5.64
C ALA A 422 -19.02 -7.69 -5.24
N GLY A 423 -20.19 -7.55 -5.88
CA GLY A 423 -21.08 -6.39 -5.74
C GLY A 423 -20.76 -5.21 -6.68
N ALA A 424 -19.69 -5.25 -7.48
CA ALA A 424 -19.40 -4.20 -8.46
C ALA A 424 -20.14 -4.41 -9.81
N LYS A 425 -20.58 -3.30 -10.41
CA LYS A 425 -21.12 -3.23 -11.79
C LYS A 425 -20.00 -3.26 -12.83
N ALA A 426 -18.84 -2.67 -12.52
CA ALA A 426 -17.60 -2.85 -13.29
C ALA A 426 -16.38 -2.68 -12.38
N THR A 427 -15.32 -3.47 -12.61
CA THR A 427 -14.01 -3.26 -11.98
C THR A 427 -12.99 -2.85 -13.03
N PHE A 428 -12.25 -1.79 -12.73
CA PHE A 428 -11.08 -1.31 -13.44
C PHE A 428 -9.82 -1.64 -12.65
N THR A 429 -8.74 -1.98 -13.36
CA THR A 429 -7.49 -2.47 -12.78
C THR A 429 -6.28 -1.87 -13.49
N MET A 430 -5.15 -1.82 -12.77
CA MET A 430 -3.84 -1.64 -13.36
C MET A 430 -2.98 -2.88 -13.08
N GLU A 431 -2.58 -3.56 -14.15
CA GLU A 431 -1.84 -4.82 -14.10
C GLU A 431 -0.36 -4.56 -14.46
N ALA A 432 0.55 -4.86 -13.54
CA ALA A 432 2.00 -4.71 -13.72
C ALA A 432 2.66 -6.07 -14.00
N MET A 433 3.71 -6.08 -14.84
CA MET A 433 4.53 -7.28 -15.09
C MET A 433 5.74 -7.29 -14.15
N MET A 434 5.88 -8.36 -13.36
CA MET A 434 7.00 -8.55 -12.44
C MET A 434 8.21 -9.17 -13.14
N GLY A 435 9.39 -9.18 -12.49
CA GLY A 435 10.62 -9.75 -13.06
C GLY A 435 10.56 -11.26 -13.37
N ASP A 436 9.68 -12.02 -12.72
CA ASP A 436 9.35 -13.42 -13.08
C ASP A 436 8.22 -13.53 -14.12
N LYS A 437 7.89 -12.41 -14.76
CA LYS A 437 6.83 -12.17 -15.75
C LYS A 437 5.39 -12.35 -15.27
N LYS A 438 5.13 -12.77 -14.03
CA LYS A 438 3.75 -12.90 -13.54
C LYS A 438 3.06 -11.54 -13.41
N ALA A 439 1.75 -11.56 -13.58
CA ALA A 439 0.90 -10.38 -13.40
C ALA A 439 0.65 -10.06 -11.93
N LEU A 440 0.81 -8.79 -11.58
CA LEU A 440 0.43 -8.23 -10.30
C LEU A 440 -0.60 -7.11 -10.50
N GLN A 441 -1.82 -7.33 -10.02
CA GLN A 441 -2.82 -6.28 -9.85
C GLN A 441 -2.30 -5.28 -8.83
N ALA A 442 -1.87 -4.10 -9.29
CA ALA A 442 -1.22 -3.09 -8.46
C ALA A 442 -2.22 -2.21 -7.70
N GLY A 443 -3.45 -2.06 -8.23
CA GLY A 443 -4.57 -1.34 -7.61
C GLY A 443 -5.82 -1.44 -8.47
N THR A 444 -6.99 -1.12 -7.89
CA THR A 444 -8.29 -1.22 -8.55
C THR A 444 -9.21 -0.06 -8.23
N SER A 445 -10.17 0.19 -9.12
CA SER A 445 -11.32 1.07 -8.90
C SER A 445 -12.59 0.41 -9.43
N HIS A 446 -13.72 0.70 -8.81
CA HIS A 446 -14.95 -0.06 -8.95
C HIS A 446 -16.13 0.90 -9.14
N ASP A 447 -16.85 0.75 -10.25
CA ASP A 447 -18.23 1.25 -10.37
C ASP A 447 -19.11 0.24 -9.62
N LEU A 448 -19.69 0.65 -8.49
CA LEU A 448 -20.54 -0.21 -7.65
C LEU A 448 -22.01 -0.15 -8.04
N GLY A 449 -22.37 0.66 -9.06
CA GLY A 449 -23.76 0.96 -9.37
C GLY A 449 -24.50 1.50 -8.14
N ASP A 450 -25.71 0.99 -7.92
CA ASP A 450 -26.53 1.23 -6.74
C ASP A 450 -26.73 -0.06 -5.90
N ASN A 451 -25.84 -1.05 -6.04
CA ASN A 451 -25.98 -2.37 -5.39
C ASN A 451 -25.91 -2.27 -3.86
N PHE A 452 -24.88 -1.61 -3.33
CA PHE A 452 -24.75 -1.36 -1.90
C PHE A 452 -25.82 -0.37 -1.40
N ALA A 453 -26.19 0.64 -2.20
CA ALA A 453 -27.28 1.56 -1.88
C ALA A 453 -28.62 0.83 -1.68
N LYS A 454 -28.94 -0.18 -2.49
CA LYS A 454 -30.09 -1.07 -2.28
C LYS A 454 -29.99 -1.87 -0.98
N ALA A 455 -28.83 -2.47 -0.69
CA ALA A 455 -28.62 -3.31 0.49
C ALA A 455 -28.61 -2.54 1.83
N PHE A 456 -28.32 -1.23 1.79
CA PHE A 456 -28.24 -0.36 2.98
C PHE A 456 -29.30 0.75 3.02
N GLU A 457 -30.25 0.73 2.07
CA GLU A 457 -31.35 1.70 1.91
C GLU A 457 -30.86 3.16 1.74
N THR A 458 -29.66 3.33 1.18
CA THR A 458 -28.99 4.62 0.96
C THR A 458 -29.67 5.41 -0.16
N THR A 459 -30.63 6.25 0.22
CA THR A 459 -31.43 7.05 -0.71
C THR A 459 -31.26 8.56 -0.48
N PHE A 460 -31.64 9.36 -1.47
CA PHE A 460 -31.66 10.83 -1.39
C PHE A 460 -32.92 11.40 -2.07
N LEU A 461 -33.39 12.54 -1.59
CA LEU A 461 -34.40 13.34 -2.29
C LEU A 461 -33.75 14.18 -3.40
N ASP A 462 -34.16 13.96 -4.65
CA ASP A 462 -33.70 14.71 -5.81
C ASP A 462 -34.30 16.12 -5.91
N THR A 463 -34.00 16.83 -7.01
CA THR A 463 -34.51 18.19 -7.27
C THR A 463 -36.02 18.27 -7.44
N ASP A 464 -36.67 17.15 -7.77
CA ASP A 464 -38.12 17.04 -7.91
C ASP A 464 -38.79 16.59 -6.59
N GLY A 465 -38.00 16.34 -5.53
CA GLY A 465 -38.47 15.79 -4.26
C GLY A 465 -38.73 14.27 -4.30
N LYS A 466 -38.19 13.54 -5.29
CA LYS A 466 -38.35 12.08 -5.43
C LYS A 466 -37.19 11.37 -4.75
N ALA A 467 -37.49 10.32 -3.99
CA ALA A 467 -36.48 9.44 -3.44
C ALA A 467 -35.82 8.60 -4.54
N LYS A 468 -34.48 8.56 -4.56
CA LYS A 468 -33.65 7.76 -5.47
C LYS A 468 -32.51 7.10 -4.70
N ASN A 469 -32.03 5.95 -5.17
CA ASN A 469 -30.78 5.36 -4.68
C ASN A 469 -29.60 6.23 -5.11
N VAL A 470 -28.54 6.29 -4.27
CA VAL A 470 -27.25 6.85 -4.70
C VAL A 470 -26.50 5.87 -5.60
N TYR A 471 -25.64 6.40 -6.47
CA TYR A 471 -24.68 5.61 -7.24
C TYR A 471 -23.28 5.76 -6.65
N GLN A 472 -22.49 4.69 -6.63
CA GLN A 472 -21.30 4.62 -5.78
C GLN A 472 -20.05 4.14 -6.52
N SER A 473 -18.89 4.58 -6.05
CA SER A 473 -17.60 4.03 -6.47
C SER A 473 -16.70 3.73 -5.27
N SER A 474 -15.82 2.73 -5.42
CA SER A 474 -14.78 2.37 -4.45
C SER A 474 -13.43 2.24 -5.18
N TRP A 475 -12.31 2.55 -4.53
CA TRP A 475 -10.97 2.38 -5.12
C TRP A 475 -9.91 2.15 -4.06
N GLY A 476 -8.93 1.29 -4.35
CA GLY A 476 -7.90 0.93 -3.39
C GLY A 476 -6.53 0.53 -3.96
N VAL A 477 -5.49 0.88 -3.20
CA VAL A 477 -4.10 0.42 -3.34
C VAL A 477 -3.55 0.04 -1.97
N SER A 478 -2.71 -0.99 -1.93
CA SER A 478 -2.10 -1.47 -0.70
C SER A 478 -0.57 -1.50 -0.78
N THR A 479 0.06 -1.87 0.32
CA THR A 479 1.51 -2.16 0.39
C THR A 479 1.99 -3.17 -0.65
N ARG A 480 1.10 -3.88 -1.35
CA ARG A 480 1.39 -4.67 -2.57
C ARG A 480 2.19 -3.89 -3.61
N MET A 481 1.93 -2.58 -3.78
CA MET A 481 2.70 -1.74 -4.70
C MET A 481 4.21 -1.72 -4.37
N MET A 482 4.57 -1.80 -3.08
CA MET A 482 5.98 -1.82 -2.66
C MET A 482 6.66 -3.13 -3.05
N GLY A 483 5.95 -4.26 -2.92
CA GLY A 483 6.39 -5.56 -3.45
C GLY A 483 6.54 -5.54 -4.98
N GLY A 484 5.63 -4.85 -5.67
CA GLY A 484 5.69 -4.62 -7.12
C GLY A 484 6.96 -3.86 -7.54
N VAL A 485 7.30 -2.77 -6.84
CA VAL A 485 8.55 -2.00 -7.07
C VAL A 485 9.78 -2.89 -6.89
N ILE A 486 9.85 -3.67 -5.82
CA ILE A 486 10.97 -4.59 -5.55
C ILE A 486 11.12 -5.57 -6.73
N MET A 487 10.04 -6.23 -7.15
CA MET A 487 10.07 -7.26 -8.20
C MET A 487 10.19 -6.69 -9.63
N THR A 488 9.93 -5.40 -9.85
CA THR A 488 10.12 -4.73 -11.15
C THR A 488 11.57 -4.28 -11.34
N HIS A 489 12.17 -3.68 -10.31
CA HIS A 489 13.43 -2.93 -10.44
C HIS A 489 14.65 -3.60 -9.79
N GLY A 490 14.43 -4.47 -8.81
CA GLY A 490 15.49 -5.15 -8.10
C GLY A 490 16.33 -6.09 -9.00
N ASP A 491 17.60 -6.22 -8.65
CA ASP A 491 18.57 -7.04 -9.37
C ASP A 491 19.36 -7.95 -8.42
N ASP A 492 20.36 -8.64 -8.96
CA ASP A 492 21.16 -9.62 -8.25
C ASP A 492 22.20 -8.97 -7.30
N LYS A 493 22.27 -7.63 -7.24
CA LYS A 493 22.94 -6.86 -6.18
C LYS A 493 22.00 -6.41 -5.07
N GLY A 494 20.68 -6.57 -5.21
CA GLY A 494 19.70 -6.17 -4.22
C GLY A 494 18.60 -5.26 -4.78
N LEU A 495 18.18 -4.30 -3.96
CA LEU A 495 17.14 -3.34 -4.30
C LEU A 495 17.65 -2.28 -5.29
N THR A 496 16.74 -1.73 -6.09
CA THR A 496 16.92 -0.54 -6.92
C THR A 496 15.66 0.29 -6.76
N LEU A 497 15.74 1.51 -6.22
CA LEU A 497 14.55 2.32 -5.94
C LEU A 497 14.35 3.46 -6.95
N PRO A 498 13.11 3.67 -7.45
CA PRO A 498 12.76 4.85 -8.21
C PRO A 498 13.07 6.13 -7.39
N PRO A 499 13.82 7.10 -7.94
CA PRO A 499 14.20 8.34 -7.26
C PRO A 499 13.07 9.08 -6.55
N LYS A 500 11.85 9.08 -7.10
CA LYS A 500 10.69 9.76 -6.49
C LYS A 500 10.18 9.02 -5.26
N LEU A 501 10.30 7.69 -5.19
CA LEU A 501 9.92 6.84 -4.05
C LEU A 501 11.03 6.67 -2.99
N ALA A 502 12.30 6.71 -3.40
CA ALA A 502 13.43 6.28 -2.56
C ALA A 502 13.53 7.04 -1.21
N PRO A 503 13.52 6.38 -0.04
CA PRO A 503 13.62 7.06 1.27
C PRO A 503 14.94 7.82 1.47
N VAL A 504 15.98 7.41 0.76
CA VAL A 504 17.24 8.13 0.57
C VAL A 504 17.47 8.19 -0.94
N GLN A 505 17.55 9.40 -1.48
CA GLN A 505 17.86 9.65 -2.90
C GLN A 505 19.37 9.73 -3.11
N VAL A 506 20.08 10.34 -2.16
CA VAL A 506 21.52 10.58 -2.21
C VAL A 506 22.18 10.09 -0.91
N ILE A 507 23.25 9.31 -1.01
CA ILE A 507 24.13 8.99 0.12
C ILE A 507 25.52 9.59 -0.09
N VAL A 508 25.94 10.47 0.83
CA VAL A 508 27.29 11.04 0.83
C VAL A 508 28.23 10.10 1.60
N THR A 509 29.26 9.60 0.92
CA THR A 509 30.27 8.70 1.47
C THR A 509 31.63 9.41 1.52
N PRO A 510 32.06 9.93 2.68
CA PRO A 510 33.41 10.47 2.88
C PRO A 510 34.48 9.37 2.80
N ILE A 511 35.64 9.71 2.21
CA ILE A 511 36.74 8.79 1.92
C ILE A 511 38.08 9.44 2.33
N TRP A 512 38.73 8.94 3.37
CA TRP A 512 40.07 9.38 3.76
C TRP A 512 40.95 8.20 4.21
N GLN A 513 42.27 8.35 4.11
CA GLN A 513 43.25 7.35 4.57
C GLN A 513 44.04 7.79 5.81
N LYS A 514 44.05 9.08 6.13
CA LYS A 514 44.82 9.68 7.24
C LYS A 514 43.90 10.55 8.07
N ASN A 515 43.95 10.41 9.39
CA ASN A 515 43.03 11.13 10.28
C ASN A 515 43.12 12.66 10.16
N LYS A 516 44.28 13.19 9.73
CA LYS A 516 44.47 14.63 9.46
C LYS A 516 43.57 15.18 8.33
N ASP A 517 43.08 14.32 7.45
CA ASP A 517 42.24 14.68 6.30
C ASP A 517 40.75 14.50 6.58
N LYS A 518 40.39 13.97 7.77
CA LYS A 518 39.00 13.68 8.17
C LYS A 518 38.17 14.96 8.30
N GLU A 519 38.74 16.00 8.91
CA GLU A 519 38.02 17.24 9.24
C GLU A 519 37.59 18.01 7.98
N SER A 520 38.49 18.18 7.01
CA SER A 520 38.19 18.88 5.75
C SER A 520 37.23 18.09 4.84
N VAL A 521 37.36 16.76 4.79
CA VAL A 521 36.41 15.89 4.06
C VAL A 521 35.03 15.93 4.71
N MET A 522 34.92 15.82 6.04
CA MET A 522 33.62 15.90 6.72
C MET A 522 32.95 17.28 6.55
N ALA A 523 33.71 18.38 6.65
CA ALA A 523 33.18 19.72 6.41
C ALA A 523 32.61 19.88 4.98
N SER A 524 33.24 19.27 3.98
CA SER A 524 32.73 19.23 2.60
C SER A 524 31.45 18.38 2.49
N CYS A 525 31.41 17.22 3.14
CA CYS A 525 30.22 16.36 3.20
C CYS A 525 29.02 17.07 3.86
N ASP A 526 29.24 17.80 4.95
CA ASP A 526 28.20 18.57 5.65
C ASP A 526 27.70 19.74 4.79
N ALA A 527 28.61 20.44 4.09
CA ALA A 527 28.26 21.51 3.15
C ALA A 527 27.40 21.00 1.98
N ILE A 528 27.83 19.93 1.30
CA ILE A 528 27.07 19.30 0.22
C ILE A 528 25.72 18.75 0.71
N THR A 529 25.70 18.11 1.88
CA THR A 529 24.46 17.59 2.48
C THR A 529 23.48 18.71 2.81
N LYS A 530 23.97 19.86 3.30
CA LYS A 530 23.15 21.05 3.54
C LYS A 530 22.59 21.61 2.23
N ILE A 531 23.45 21.78 1.21
CA ILE A 531 23.07 22.26 -0.13
C ILE A 531 21.92 21.43 -0.71
N LEU A 532 22.02 20.10 -0.67
CA LEU A 532 21.02 19.19 -1.24
C LEU A 532 19.74 19.14 -0.39
N LYS A 533 19.82 19.22 0.95
CA LYS A 533 18.62 19.34 1.82
C LYS A 533 17.87 20.65 1.60
N GLU A 534 18.57 21.76 1.37
CA GLU A 534 17.96 23.06 1.04
C GLU A 534 17.26 23.04 -0.33
N ALA A 535 17.61 22.10 -1.22
CA ALA A 535 16.90 21.82 -2.47
C ALA A 535 15.80 20.74 -2.35
N GLY A 536 15.48 20.28 -1.12
CA GLY A 536 14.45 19.25 -0.88
C GLY A 536 14.87 17.80 -1.17
N ILE A 537 16.13 17.57 -1.54
CA ILE A 537 16.65 16.24 -1.89
C ILE A 537 16.89 15.42 -0.61
N ARG A 538 16.41 14.17 -0.60
CA ARG A 538 16.48 13.25 0.55
C ARG A 538 17.88 12.65 0.70
N VAL A 539 18.80 13.44 1.27
CA VAL A 539 20.22 13.08 1.43
C VAL A 539 20.62 12.66 2.87
N LYS A 540 21.49 11.66 2.98
CA LYS A 540 22.17 11.24 4.22
C LYS A 540 23.70 11.26 4.03
N ILE A 541 24.44 11.21 5.14
CA ILE A 541 25.90 10.98 5.18
C ILE A 541 26.14 9.62 5.86
N ASP A 542 27.04 8.81 5.30
CA ASP A 542 27.60 7.64 5.99
C ASP A 542 28.95 7.99 6.63
N ALA A 543 28.90 8.43 7.89
CA ALA A 543 30.08 8.84 8.65
C ALA A 543 30.74 7.69 9.48
N ASP A 544 30.29 6.44 9.37
CA ASP A 544 30.81 5.31 10.17
C ASP A 544 32.27 4.98 9.79
N ASP A 545 33.24 5.36 10.62
CA ASP A 545 34.67 5.11 10.36
C ASP A 545 35.15 3.72 10.80
N THR A 546 34.23 2.85 11.26
CA THR A 546 34.50 1.41 11.46
C THR A 546 34.38 0.60 10.17
N LYS A 547 33.82 1.18 9.10
CA LYS A 547 33.59 0.50 7.80
C LYS A 547 34.46 1.08 6.70
N SER A 548 35.04 0.21 5.87
CA SER A 548 35.75 0.64 4.67
C SER A 548 34.79 1.23 3.64
N PRO A 549 35.22 2.19 2.79
CA PRO A 549 34.38 2.75 1.73
C PRO A 549 33.75 1.68 0.82
N GLY A 550 34.49 0.63 0.46
CA GLY A 550 33.96 -0.48 -0.34
C GLY A 550 32.83 -1.26 0.34
N TRP A 551 32.87 -1.42 1.68
CA TRP A 551 31.74 -2.00 2.42
C TRP A 551 30.51 -1.11 2.35
N LYS A 552 30.69 0.22 2.53
CA LYS A 552 29.61 1.21 2.42
C LYS A 552 29.00 1.24 1.02
N PHE A 553 29.83 1.19 -0.02
CA PHE A 553 29.38 1.15 -1.41
C PHE A 553 28.43 -0.03 -1.64
N ASN A 554 28.84 -1.24 -1.23
CA ASN A 554 28.02 -2.45 -1.35
C ASN A 554 26.74 -2.36 -0.51
N PHE A 555 26.81 -1.85 0.73
CA PHE A 555 25.64 -1.70 1.61
C PHE A 555 24.60 -0.74 1.01
N TRP A 556 25.01 0.41 0.48
CA TRP A 556 24.07 1.37 -0.11
C TRP A 556 23.62 0.99 -1.54
N GLU A 557 24.41 0.21 -2.28
CA GLU A 557 23.97 -0.45 -3.51
C GLU A 557 22.91 -1.52 -3.23
N MET A 558 23.11 -2.37 -2.21
CA MET A 558 22.10 -3.34 -1.73
C MET A 558 20.80 -2.64 -1.34
N LYS A 559 20.89 -1.54 -0.57
CA LYS A 559 19.76 -0.69 -0.16
C LYS A 559 19.11 0.09 -1.31
N GLY A 560 19.62 0.00 -2.54
CA GLY A 560 19.01 0.61 -3.72
C GLY A 560 18.96 2.14 -3.73
N VAL A 561 19.87 2.82 -3.05
CA VAL A 561 19.93 4.29 -3.06
C VAL A 561 20.33 4.77 -4.46
N PRO A 562 19.53 5.63 -5.13
CA PRO A 562 19.75 6.01 -6.53
C PRO A 562 21.14 6.59 -6.83
N ILE A 563 21.62 7.49 -5.96
CA ILE A 563 22.89 8.21 -6.13
C ILE A 563 23.76 8.06 -4.88
N ARG A 564 25.04 7.77 -5.09
CA ARG A 564 26.11 7.91 -4.09
C ARG A 564 27.05 9.03 -4.50
N ILE A 565 27.30 9.97 -3.59
CA ILE A 565 28.34 10.99 -3.75
C ILE A 565 29.57 10.55 -2.95
N GLU A 566 30.70 10.39 -3.61
CA GLU A 566 31.98 10.01 -3.02
C GLU A 566 32.87 11.27 -2.91
N ILE A 567 33.46 11.52 -1.73
CA ILE A 567 34.25 12.73 -1.44
C ILE A 567 35.54 12.34 -0.71
N GLY A 568 36.70 12.61 -1.32
CA GLY A 568 38.01 12.50 -0.67
C GLY A 568 38.85 13.78 -0.78
N PRO A 569 40.10 13.78 -0.25
CA PRO A 569 40.89 15.00 -0.11
C PRO A 569 41.17 15.71 -1.43
N ARG A 570 41.38 14.94 -2.52
CA ARG A 570 41.60 15.47 -3.88
C ARG A 570 40.38 16.16 -4.49
N ASP A 571 39.20 15.83 -3.99
CA ASP A 571 37.93 16.38 -4.46
C ASP A 571 37.62 17.65 -3.68
N VAL A 572 37.89 17.67 -2.37
CA VAL A 572 37.93 18.88 -1.53
C VAL A 572 38.93 19.91 -2.07
N GLU A 573 40.16 19.49 -2.41
CA GLU A 573 41.20 20.34 -3.05
C GLU A 573 40.73 21.00 -4.36
N LYS A 574 39.69 20.46 -5.01
CA LYS A 574 39.14 20.93 -6.29
C LYS A 574 37.75 21.56 -6.17
N ASN A 575 37.19 21.64 -4.97
CA ASN A 575 35.79 22.03 -4.74
C ASN A 575 34.81 21.18 -5.59
N ALA A 576 34.98 19.87 -5.53
CA ALA A 576 34.29 18.89 -6.37
C ALA A 576 33.96 17.59 -5.60
N CYS A 577 33.25 16.68 -6.26
CA CYS A 577 32.96 15.33 -5.81
C CYS A 577 32.93 14.32 -6.98
N VAL A 578 32.74 13.04 -6.65
CA VAL A 578 32.44 11.98 -7.63
C VAL A 578 30.99 11.54 -7.40
N VAL A 579 30.20 11.44 -8.47
CA VAL A 579 28.80 11.02 -8.41
C VAL A 579 28.67 9.63 -9.05
N ALA A 580 28.06 8.68 -8.34
CA ALA A 580 27.90 7.29 -8.74
C ALA A 580 26.41 6.91 -8.77
N ARG A 581 25.95 6.31 -9.87
CA ARG A 581 24.56 5.85 -10.05
C ARG A 581 24.36 4.39 -9.63
N ARG A 582 23.14 4.04 -9.23
CA ARG A 582 22.73 2.66 -8.88
C ARG A 582 22.14 1.86 -10.05
N ASP A 583 21.49 2.52 -11.00
CA ASP A 583 20.92 1.90 -12.20
C ASP A 583 21.98 1.48 -13.23
N VAL A 584 23.08 2.24 -13.31
CA VAL A 584 24.28 1.98 -14.13
C VAL A 584 25.48 1.67 -13.22
N PRO A 585 25.62 0.44 -12.69
CA PRO A 585 26.69 0.11 -11.75
C PRO A 585 28.09 0.09 -12.39
N GLY A 586 29.12 0.35 -11.59
CA GLY A 586 30.53 0.23 -12.00
C GLY A 586 31.18 1.56 -12.33
N LYS A 587 31.97 1.62 -13.40
CA LYS A 587 32.68 2.84 -13.84
C LYS A 587 31.81 3.72 -14.76
N GLU A 588 30.88 3.13 -15.51
CA GLU A 588 30.10 3.82 -16.53
C GLU A 588 29.09 4.81 -15.92
N GLY A 589 28.44 4.44 -14.81
CA GLY A 589 27.63 5.35 -14.02
C GLY A 589 28.41 6.20 -13.00
N LYS A 590 29.73 6.41 -13.19
CA LYS A 590 30.55 7.29 -12.34
C LYS A 590 31.05 8.52 -13.08
N GLU A 591 30.58 9.69 -12.64
CA GLU A 591 31.05 10.99 -13.09
C GLU A 591 32.03 11.60 -12.09
N PHE A 592 33.22 12.00 -12.55
CA PHE A 592 34.32 12.44 -11.70
C PHE A 592 34.56 13.95 -11.84
N GLY A 593 34.72 14.66 -10.72
CA GLY A 593 35.00 16.10 -10.73
C GLY A 593 33.74 16.95 -10.92
N VAL A 594 32.57 16.43 -10.56
CA VAL A 594 31.33 17.20 -10.48
C VAL A 594 31.52 18.32 -9.47
N SER A 595 31.20 19.57 -9.85
CA SER A 595 31.43 20.72 -8.96
C SER A 595 30.58 20.64 -7.69
N ALA A 596 31.18 21.01 -6.55
CA ALA A 596 30.48 21.14 -5.27
C ALA A 596 29.71 22.47 -5.12
N GLU A 597 29.82 23.38 -6.10
CA GLU A 597 29.14 24.69 -6.06
C GLU A 597 27.62 24.57 -6.03
N LYS A 598 26.97 25.37 -5.18
CA LYS A 598 25.57 25.16 -4.78
C LYS A 598 24.60 25.04 -5.96
N ALA A 599 24.71 25.93 -6.94
CA ALA A 599 23.79 25.94 -8.09
C ALA A 599 24.01 24.71 -8.99
N SER A 600 25.23 24.54 -9.48
CA SER A 600 25.60 23.45 -10.41
C SER A 600 25.43 22.06 -9.80
N LEU A 601 25.69 21.89 -8.51
CA LEU A 601 25.49 20.61 -7.82
C LEU A 601 24.01 20.26 -7.70
N VAL A 602 23.16 21.23 -7.33
CA VAL A 602 21.71 21.01 -7.21
C VAL A 602 21.10 20.69 -8.58
N GLU A 603 21.41 21.49 -9.60
CA GLU A 603 20.99 21.25 -10.99
C GLU A 603 21.41 19.85 -11.47
N LYS A 604 22.70 19.50 -11.33
CA LYS A 604 23.23 18.22 -11.78
C LYS A 604 22.62 17.02 -11.05
N ILE A 605 22.37 17.13 -9.75
CA ILE A 605 21.74 16.03 -8.99
C ILE A 605 20.25 15.89 -9.33
N HIS A 606 19.51 16.98 -9.58
CA HIS A 606 18.14 16.88 -10.09
C HIS A 606 18.10 16.18 -11.45
N VAL A 607 18.93 16.62 -12.41
CA VAL A 607 19.02 15.99 -13.74
C VAL A 607 19.32 14.50 -13.65
N ILE A 608 20.28 14.07 -12.80
CA ILE A 608 20.57 12.63 -12.64
C ILE A 608 19.40 11.88 -11.95
N LEU A 609 18.68 12.49 -11.01
CA LEU A 609 17.51 11.85 -10.38
C LEU A 609 16.35 11.67 -11.37
N ASP A 610 16.11 12.62 -12.27
CA ASP A 610 15.09 12.46 -13.31
C ASP A 610 15.55 11.48 -14.42
N GLU A 611 16.82 11.55 -14.86
CA GLU A 611 17.41 10.56 -15.78
C GLU A 611 17.28 9.11 -15.27
N ILE A 612 17.52 8.87 -13.97
CA ILE A 612 17.37 7.53 -13.36
C ILE A 612 15.89 7.13 -13.35
N GLN A 613 14.97 8.04 -13.00
CA GLN A 613 13.54 7.75 -12.95
C GLN A 613 13.00 7.32 -14.33
N ASP A 614 13.37 8.05 -15.38
CA ASP A 614 12.91 7.79 -16.75
C ASP A 614 13.59 6.54 -17.33
N ALA A 615 14.91 6.35 -17.11
CA ALA A 615 15.62 5.15 -17.53
C ALA A 615 15.10 3.87 -16.86
N MET A 616 14.68 3.94 -15.60
CA MET A 616 14.03 2.83 -14.91
C MET A 616 12.65 2.50 -15.51
N LEU A 617 11.84 3.52 -15.82
CA LEU A 617 10.51 3.33 -16.41
C LEU A 617 10.61 2.71 -17.80
N GLU A 618 11.47 3.23 -18.68
CA GLU A 618 11.60 2.73 -20.05
C GLU A 618 12.27 1.35 -20.12
N LYS A 619 13.22 1.05 -19.21
CA LYS A 619 13.76 -0.32 -19.06
C LYS A 619 12.68 -1.32 -18.68
N ALA A 620 11.80 -0.96 -17.73
CA ALA A 620 10.69 -1.80 -17.33
C ALA A 620 9.61 -1.90 -18.42
N ARG A 621 9.30 -0.80 -19.12
CA ARG A 621 8.32 -0.75 -20.22
C ARG A 621 8.75 -1.66 -21.36
N LYS A 622 10.01 -1.55 -21.78
CA LYS A 622 10.62 -2.45 -22.77
C LYS A 622 10.53 -3.92 -22.34
N PHE A 623 10.89 -4.25 -21.09
CA PHE A 623 10.80 -5.63 -20.59
C PHE A 623 9.36 -6.18 -20.62
N ARG A 624 8.38 -5.36 -20.24
CA ARG A 624 6.94 -5.68 -20.34
C ARG A 624 6.56 -5.99 -21.78
N ASP A 625 6.90 -5.09 -22.70
CA ASP A 625 6.46 -5.14 -24.09
C ASP A 625 7.14 -6.27 -24.89
N GLU A 626 8.41 -6.61 -24.60
CA GLU A 626 9.11 -7.79 -25.15
C GLU A 626 8.55 -9.14 -24.64
N ASN A 627 7.71 -9.12 -23.60
CA ASN A 627 7.09 -10.29 -22.99
C ASN A 627 5.55 -10.33 -23.09
N ILE A 628 4.96 -9.44 -23.91
CA ILE A 628 3.58 -9.57 -24.40
C ILE A 628 3.65 -10.16 -25.83
N VAL A 629 2.76 -11.10 -26.14
CA VAL A 629 2.67 -11.76 -27.45
C VAL A 629 1.23 -11.65 -27.96
N ASP A 630 1.06 -11.24 -29.22
CA ASP A 630 -0.23 -11.32 -29.91
C ASP A 630 -0.50 -12.76 -30.34
N CYS A 631 -1.59 -13.35 -29.83
CA CYS A 631 -1.96 -14.74 -30.06
C CYS A 631 -3.19 -14.83 -30.98
N ALA A 632 -3.09 -15.64 -32.05
CA ALA A 632 -4.16 -15.82 -33.03
C ALA A 632 -4.94 -17.13 -32.85
N THR A 633 -4.33 -18.14 -32.22
CA THR A 633 -4.90 -19.47 -31.98
C THR A 633 -4.70 -19.92 -30.53
N MET A 634 -5.54 -20.82 -30.02
CA MET A 634 -5.38 -21.35 -28.66
C MET A 634 -4.01 -21.97 -28.40
N ALA A 635 -3.36 -22.57 -29.41
CA ALA A 635 -2.00 -23.09 -29.29
C ALA A 635 -0.95 -21.98 -29.07
N ASP A 636 -1.15 -20.79 -29.66
CA ASP A 636 -0.28 -19.63 -29.40
C ASP A 636 -0.45 -19.13 -27.95
N LEU A 637 -1.68 -19.13 -27.44
CA LEU A 637 -1.98 -18.73 -26.05
C LEU A 637 -1.37 -19.73 -25.07
N GLU A 638 -1.65 -21.03 -25.23
CA GLU A 638 -1.14 -22.09 -24.35
C GLU A 638 0.39 -22.05 -24.28
N LYS A 639 1.07 -21.96 -25.44
CA LYS A 639 2.52 -21.84 -25.51
C LYS A 639 3.04 -20.53 -24.89
N THR A 640 2.38 -19.40 -25.13
CA THR A 640 2.79 -18.10 -24.54
C THR A 640 2.71 -18.14 -23.02
N ILE A 641 1.70 -18.81 -22.46
CA ILE A 641 1.52 -19.02 -21.03
C ILE A 641 2.51 -20.07 -20.48
N GLU A 642 2.96 -21.05 -21.28
CA GLU A 642 4.07 -21.96 -20.96
C GLU A 642 5.42 -21.23 -20.89
N ASP A 643 5.75 -20.40 -21.89
CA ASP A 643 6.91 -19.49 -21.97
C ASP A 643 6.92 -18.41 -20.85
N GLY A 644 5.90 -18.41 -19.99
CA GLY A 644 5.70 -17.47 -18.88
C GLY A 644 5.39 -16.04 -19.32
N LYS A 645 5.05 -15.82 -20.59
CA LYS A 645 4.72 -14.52 -21.17
C LYS A 645 3.25 -14.15 -20.96
N TRP A 646 2.86 -12.94 -21.36
CA TRP A 646 1.47 -12.50 -21.41
C TRP A 646 0.93 -12.68 -22.82
N ALA A 647 -0.24 -13.29 -22.95
CA ALA A 647 -0.94 -13.43 -24.22
C ALA A 647 -1.94 -12.28 -24.39
N ARG A 648 -1.84 -11.54 -25.50
CA ARG A 648 -2.86 -10.58 -25.95
C ARG A 648 -3.66 -11.23 -27.06
N CYS A 649 -4.97 -11.34 -26.90
CA CYS A 649 -5.82 -12.03 -27.86
C CYS A 649 -7.21 -11.40 -27.95
N ALA A 650 -7.84 -11.56 -29.11
CA ALA A 650 -9.24 -11.22 -29.32
C ALA A 650 -10.15 -12.12 -28.48
N TRP A 651 -11.14 -11.53 -27.81
CA TRP A 651 -12.04 -12.26 -26.90
C TRP A 651 -13.51 -11.88 -27.04
N GLU A 652 -14.33 -12.91 -27.16
CA GLU A 652 -15.80 -12.93 -27.12
C GLU A 652 -16.20 -14.36 -26.70
N GLY A 653 -15.80 -14.72 -25.47
CA GLY A 653 -16.12 -15.99 -24.82
C GLY A 653 -16.80 -15.78 -23.47
N SER A 654 -17.50 -16.81 -22.98
CA SER A 654 -18.27 -16.76 -21.73
C SER A 654 -17.41 -16.97 -20.47
N ASP A 655 -18.04 -16.78 -19.31
CA ASP A 655 -17.46 -17.06 -18.00
C ASP A 655 -17.00 -18.52 -17.85
N GLU A 656 -17.65 -19.47 -18.55
CA GLU A 656 -17.28 -20.90 -18.59
C GLU A 656 -16.03 -21.10 -19.44
N GLU A 657 -15.96 -20.44 -20.59
CA GLU A 657 -14.83 -20.50 -21.50
C GLU A 657 -13.57 -19.86 -20.90
N GLU A 658 -13.71 -18.81 -20.08
CA GLU A 658 -12.60 -18.27 -19.27
C GLU A 658 -12.15 -19.24 -18.17
N LYS A 659 -13.08 -19.92 -17.48
CA LYS A 659 -12.77 -20.97 -16.49
C LYS A 659 -12.04 -22.16 -17.13
N GLU A 660 -12.44 -22.61 -18.31
CA GLU A 660 -11.74 -23.67 -19.06
C GLU A 660 -10.27 -23.31 -19.34
N ILE A 661 -9.97 -22.07 -19.75
CA ILE A 661 -8.59 -21.63 -20.00
C ILE A 661 -7.80 -21.56 -18.69
N LYS A 662 -8.45 -21.11 -17.60
CA LYS A 662 -7.87 -21.08 -16.25
C LYS A 662 -7.49 -22.47 -15.74
N GLU A 663 -8.34 -23.48 -15.98
CA GLU A 663 -8.08 -24.88 -15.63
C GLU A 663 -6.97 -25.51 -16.49
N LYS A 664 -6.95 -25.24 -17.80
CA LYS A 664 -5.95 -25.78 -18.74
C LYS A 664 -4.55 -25.15 -18.57
N THR A 665 -4.48 -23.85 -18.31
CA THR A 665 -3.22 -23.07 -18.43
C THR A 665 -2.73 -22.44 -17.13
N GLY A 666 -3.60 -22.27 -16.13
CA GLY A 666 -3.32 -21.51 -14.91
C GLY A 666 -3.26 -19.98 -15.10
N ALA A 667 -3.64 -19.44 -16.27
CA ALA A 667 -3.77 -18.01 -16.52
C ALA A 667 -5.23 -17.54 -16.42
N THR A 668 -5.44 -16.25 -16.11
CA THR A 668 -6.78 -15.61 -16.12
C THR A 668 -6.77 -14.35 -16.96
N ILE A 669 -7.95 -13.82 -17.31
CA ILE A 669 -8.02 -12.49 -17.92
C ILE A 669 -7.59 -11.45 -16.88
N ARG A 670 -6.44 -10.83 -17.14
CA ARG A 670 -5.89 -9.77 -16.31
C ARG A 670 -6.69 -8.49 -16.50
N CYS A 671 -6.93 -8.10 -17.74
CA CYS A 671 -7.89 -7.07 -18.13
C CYS A 671 -8.22 -7.10 -19.64
N PHE A 672 -9.28 -6.41 -20.02
CA PHE A 672 -9.52 -5.82 -21.33
C PHE A 672 -8.91 -4.40 -21.30
N PRO A 673 -7.78 -4.13 -21.98
CA PRO A 673 -7.12 -2.83 -21.93
C PRO A 673 -8.02 -1.71 -22.45
N PHE A 674 -7.88 -0.48 -21.92
CA PHE A 674 -8.58 0.68 -22.48
C PHE A 674 -8.01 1.09 -23.86
N GLU A 675 -6.74 0.79 -24.12
CA GLU A 675 -6.11 0.95 -25.43
C GLU A 675 -6.36 -0.31 -26.27
N GLN A 676 -7.39 -0.24 -27.13
CA GLN A 676 -7.80 -1.31 -28.04
C GLN A 676 -7.19 -1.11 -29.44
N PRO A 677 -6.81 -2.19 -30.16
CA PRO A 677 -6.30 -2.09 -31.52
C PRO A 677 -7.42 -1.69 -32.50
N SER A 678 -7.05 -1.08 -33.63
CA SER A 678 -7.99 -0.66 -34.69
C SER A 678 -8.69 -1.82 -35.41
N SER A 679 -8.22 -3.05 -35.22
CA SER A 679 -8.87 -4.28 -35.64
C SER A 679 -8.63 -5.35 -34.57
N VAL A 680 -9.70 -5.97 -34.08
CA VAL A 680 -9.64 -7.02 -33.05
C VAL A 680 -9.55 -8.41 -33.69
N GLY A 681 -10.40 -8.69 -34.68
CA GLY A 681 -10.49 -10.00 -35.34
C GLY A 681 -11.50 -10.95 -34.66
N ASN A 682 -11.22 -12.25 -34.68
CA ASN A 682 -12.10 -13.28 -34.14
C ASN A 682 -11.60 -13.80 -32.79
N CYS A 683 -12.52 -14.09 -31.88
CA CYS A 683 -12.25 -14.68 -30.57
C CYS A 683 -11.42 -15.96 -30.69
N ILE A 684 -10.30 -15.99 -29.97
CA ILE A 684 -9.32 -17.08 -29.99
C ILE A 684 -9.90 -18.45 -29.61
N GLN A 685 -10.92 -18.46 -28.74
CA GLN A 685 -11.59 -19.66 -28.21
C GLN A 685 -12.87 -20.02 -28.98
N THR A 686 -13.66 -19.03 -29.44
CA THR A 686 -15.00 -19.27 -30.02
C THR A 686 -15.09 -19.09 -31.54
N GLY A 687 -14.06 -18.53 -32.18
CA GLY A 687 -14.02 -18.25 -33.62
C GLY A 687 -14.99 -17.15 -34.11
N LYS A 688 -15.85 -16.63 -33.23
CA LYS A 688 -16.81 -15.53 -33.52
C LYS A 688 -16.06 -14.19 -33.62
N PRO A 689 -16.54 -13.20 -34.40
CA PRO A 689 -16.00 -11.84 -34.34
C PRO A 689 -16.02 -11.28 -32.91
N ALA A 690 -14.90 -10.72 -32.46
CA ALA A 690 -14.74 -10.21 -31.10
C ALA A 690 -14.78 -8.68 -31.04
N LYS A 691 -15.29 -8.13 -29.93
CA LYS A 691 -15.40 -6.68 -29.73
C LYS A 691 -14.13 -6.04 -29.14
N GLU A 692 -13.38 -6.79 -28.35
CA GLU A 692 -12.21 -6.31 -27.59
C GLU A 692 -11.09 -7.37 -27.60
N VAL A 693 -9.85 -6.94 -27.44
CA VAL A 693 -8.74 -7.80 -27.00
C VAL A 693 -8.62 -7.78 -25.47
N CYS A 694 -8.18 -8.91 -24.91
CA CYS A 694 -7.85 -9.06 -23.50
C CYS A 694 -6.39 -9.52 -23.32
N ILE A 695 -5.89 -9.40 -22.09
CA ILE A 695 -4.58 -9.90 -21.65
C ILE A 695 -4.79 -11.13 -20.75
N PHE A 696 -4.27 -12.29 -21.14
CA PHE A 696 -4.12 -13.46 -20.27
C PHE A 696 -2.71 -13.54 -19.68
N ALA A 697 -2.62 -13.86 -18.39
CA ALA A 697 -1.34 -14.16 -17.74
C ALA A 697 -1.52 -15.00 -16.46
N LYS A 698 -0.46 -15.71 -16.05
CA LYS A 698 -0.30 -16.27 -14.70
C LYS A 698 -0.04 -15.13 -13.69
N SER A 699 -0.65 -15.15 -12.51
CA SER A 699 -0.62 -14.05 -11.53
C SER A 699 -0.13 -14.42 -10.12
N TYR A 700 -0.01 -13.42 -9.24
CA TYR A 700 0.43 -13.52 -7.83
C TYR A 700 -0.71 -13.65 -6.79
#